data_AF-U2QBT4-F1
#
_entry.id   AF-U2QBT4-F1
#
_cell.length_a   1.000
_cell.length_b   1.000
_cell.length_c   1.000
_cell.angle_alpha   90.00
_cell.angle_beta   90.00
_cell.angle_gamma   90.00
#
_symmetry.space_group_name_H-M   'P 1'
#
loop_
_entity.id
_entity.type
_entity.pdbx_description
1 polymer ?
#
loop_
_entity_poly.entity_id
_entity_poly.type
_entity_poly.pdbx_seq_one_letter_code
_entity_poly.pdbx_strand_id
1 'polypeptide(L)'
;MSPELTILPGRDEFVAQAGRRRVISVHARLRADDLTPVALYQQLTRGREGGFLFESVERGVWSRWSFVGVDCPSILVGAAGRSRWLGRPIAGLPTGGAPLAVLGETLDALHTPADPALPPFSSGMVGYLGYDVKREQEPTLGEPLPDDLGVPDMVMMLAADMAVLDHDGGEVWLIANAVNYDNSPERAERAWADAVGRVRAMAARLCAPRPAMLATTREVAPPVVQDQRAPGEFQRLVEEAKEHVRAGDVFQVVPSQRFDVPVTASALDIYRELRVTNPSPYLFLLRLPGFDLVGSSPEALVTVKDGVATTHPIAGTRPRGRDEAEDRRLADELLADEKERAEHLMLVDLGRNDLGRVCVPGTVAVTRFMHIGRYSHVMHLEASVTGVVGSGVSGLDVTMACFPAGTLSGAPKLRAMQIIGELEVTRRGPYGGVVGYFDFAGNADAAITIRSAVLKDGVAHVQAGAGIVADSVPDNEDAETRNKAAAMISALGRAQASVPLAWDWGGVRAGARGAATSTRSSHEHRNRPGRNHRRRARRHGGAHGAHRPQPAGGGHRAARAHDRSAAASAQRRIRARHRRGQALQPVQGRPGRDPRPGRSGARLRARWSRGRLGADRAASLRRQSRGPRRRARRGLGARAAQGLRRRPLPGAGGPCRRRRPGPAHRRGAR
;
A
#
# COMPACT_ATOMS: atom_id res chain seq x y z
N MET A 1 12.97 29.97 -26.09
CA MET A 1 11.68 30.17 -25.40
C MET A 1 11.34 28.85 -24.74
N SER A 2 10.86 28.83 -23.49
CA SER A 2 10.22 27.62 -22.96
C SER A 2 8.90 27.39 -23.69
N PRO A 3 8.51 26.14 -24.00
CA PRO A 3 7.17 25.88 -24.54
C PRO A 3 6.11 26.37 -23.54
N GLU A 4 5.05 26.98 -24.07
CA GLU A 4 4.01 27.61 -23.26
C GLU A 4 3.10 26.53 -22.64
N LEU A 5 3.52 26.04 -21.47
CA LEU A 5 2.80 25.03 -20.72
C LEU A 5 1.49 25.62 -20.19
N THR A 6 0.36 25.21 -20.77
CA THR A 6 -0.98 25.50 -20.25
C THR A 6 -1.11 24.94 -18.84
N ILE A 7 -1.26 25.83 -17.86
CA ILE A 7 -1.44 25.49 -16.44
C ILE A 7 -2.80 25.99 -15.98
N LEU A 8 -3.57 25.13 -15.31
CA LEU A 8 -4.90 25.41 -14.78
C LEU A 8 -4.95 25.12 -13.27
N PRO A 9 -5.77 25.82 -12.46
CA PRO A 9 -6.50 27.03 -12.81
C PRO A 9 -5.57 28.21 -13.13
N GLY A 10 -6.09 29.17 -13.91
CA GLY A 10 -5.39 30.43 -14.16
C GLY A 10 -5.24 31.24 -12.86
N ARG A 11 -4.33 32.23 -12.80
CA ARG A 11 -4.06 33.01 -11.57
C ARG A 11 -5.33 33.58 -10.95
N ASP A 12 -6.14 34.26 -11.75
CA ASP A 12 -7.30 35.02 -11.26
C ASP A 12 -8.41 34.06 -10.78
N GLU A 13 -8.54 32.90 -11.45
CA GLU A 13 -9.40 31.79 -11.04
C GLU A 13 -8.90 31.15 -9.74
N PHE A 14 -7.59 30.89 -9.61
CA PHE A 14 -6.97 30.39 -8.39
C PHE A 14 -7.24 31.32 -7.20
N VAL A 15 -7.08 32.62 -7.37
CA VAL A 15 -7.33 33.62 -6.32
C VAL A 15 -8.82 33.60 -5.91
N ALA A 16 -9.74 33.47 -6.87
CA ALA A 16 -11.17 33.30 -6.58
C ALA A 16 -11.49 31.97 -5.85
N GLN A 17 -10.77 30.89 -6.14
CA GLN A 17 -10.89 29.62 -5.42
C GLN A 17 -10.27 29.68 -4.01
N ALA A 18 -9.15 30.39 -3.82
CA ALA A 18 -8.38 30.44 -2.56
C ALA A 18 -9.13 31.10 -1.39
N GLY A 19 -10.15 31.92 -1.68
CA GLY A 19 -11.07 32.44 -0.66
C GLY A 19 -12.11 31.42 -0.15
N ARG A 20 -12.10 30.17 -0.66
CA ARG A 20 -13.10 29.13 -0.34
C ARG A 20 -12.54 27.70 -0.22
N ARG A 21 -11.39 27.41 -0.84
CA ARG A 21 -10.72 26.10 -0.84
C ARG A 21 -9.39 26.20 -0.12
N ARG A 22 -9.05 25.20 0.71
CA ARG A 22 -7.76 25.14 1.41
C ARG A 22 -6.69 24.38 0.63
N VAL A 23 -7.08 23.52 -0.31
CA VAL A 23 -6.20 22.86 -1.26
C VAL A 23 -6.70 23.17 -2.68
N ILE A 24 -5.80 23.53 -3.59
CA ILE A 24 -6.12 23.78 -5.01
C ILE A 24 -5.09 23.07 -5.90
N SER A 25 -5.56 22.20 -6.79
CA SER A 25 -4.74 21.35 -7.65
C SER A 25 -4.29 22.09 -8.91
N VAL A 26 -3.20 22.86 -8.82
CA VAL A 26 -2.61 23.55 -9.98
C VAL A 26 -1.88 22.54 -10.83
N HIS A 27 -2.26 22.39 -12.10
CA HIS A 27 -1.84 21.28 -12.93
C HIS A 27 -1.59 21.65 -14.39
N ALA A 28 -0.84 20.80 -15.08
CA ALA A 28 -0.72 20.79 -16.54
C ALA A 28 -0.79 19.36 -17.08
N ARG A 29 -1.25 19.21 -18.32
CA ARG A 29 -1.27 17.93 -19.06
C ARG A 29 -0.16 17.93 -20.10
N LEU A 30 0.50 16.79 -20.27
CA LEU A 30 1.53 16.54 -21.26
C LEU A 30 1.29 15.18 -21.93
N ARG A 31 1.53 15.08 -23.24
CA ARG A 31 1.69 13.78 -23.90
C ARG A 31 2.92 13.07 -23.35
N ALA A 32 2.81 11.77 -23.08
CA ALA A 32 3.79 10.98 -22.33
C ALA A 32 3.85 9.50 -22.79
N ASP A 33 3.63 9.25 -24.09
CA ASP A 33 3.58 7.89 -24.68
C ASP A 33 4.93 7.16 -24.74
N ASP A 34 6.03 7.82 -24.37
CA ASP A 34 7.35 7.22 -24.15
C ASP A 34 7.64 6.90 -22.66
N LEU A 35 6.76 7.29 -21.74
CA LEU A 35 6.95 7.16 -20.29
C LEU A 35 6.14 6.00 -19.69
N THR A 36 6.61 5.53 -18.53
CA THR A 36 5.92 4.52 -17.70
C THR A 36 5.89 5.02 -16.25
N PRO A 37 5.00 4.51 -15.37
CA PRO A 37 4.93 4.95 -13.98
C PRO A 37 6.26 4.76 -13.21
N VAL A 38 6.97 3.67 -13.49
CA VAL A 38 8.34 3.41 -12.99
C VAL A 38 9.33 4.47 -13.46
N ALA A 39 9.27 4.89 -14.72
CA ALA A 39 10.15 5.94 -15.27
C ALA A 39 9.84 7.32 -14.67
N LEU A 40 8.55 7.68 -14.58
CA LEU A 40 8.07 8.90 -13.91
C LEU A 40 8.57 8.96 -12.47
N TYR A 41 8.34 7.89 -11.70
CA TYR A 41 8.78 7.78 -10.31
C TYR A 41 10.29 7.93 -10.17
N GLN A 42 11.09 7.19 -10.97
CA GLN A 42 12.56 7.28 -10.96
C GLN A 42 13.04 8.72 -11.20
N GLN A 43 12.47 9.40 -12.19
CA GLN A 43 12.94 10.69 -12.70
C GLN A 43 12.51 11.88 -11.83
N LEU A 44 11.29 11.82 -11.27
CA LEU A 44 10.68 12.90 -10.50
C LEU A 44 11.05 12.84 -9.01
N THR A 45 10.96 11.66 -8.39
CA THR A 45 11.28 11.49 -6.95
C THR A 45 12.79 11.46 -6.69
N ARG A 46 13.55 10.88 -7.62
CA ARG A 46 14.98 10.52 -7.49
C ARG A 46 15.29 9.66 -6.27
N GLY A 47 14.32 8.85 -5.81
CA GLY A 47 14.52 7.94 -4.68
C GLY A 47 14.66 8.63 -3.32
N ARG A 48 14.07 9.83 -3.15
CA ARG A 48 13.95 10.52 -1.85
C ARG A 48 12.84 9.90 -1.00
N GLU A 49 12.91 10.11 0.32
CA GLU A 49 11.77 9.92 1.22
C GLU A 49 10.61 10.87 0.86
N GLY A 50 9.38 10.55 1.25
CA GLY A 50 8.18 11.32 0.89
C GLY A 50 7.71 11.11 -0.55
N GLY A 51 8.20 10.08 -1.24
CA GLY A 51 7.74 9.66 -2.57
C GLY A 51 6.91 8.38 -2.51
N PHE A 52 5.96 8.23 -3.44
CA PHE A 52 5.20 6.99 -3.61
C PHE A 52 4.93 6.67 -5.08
N LEU A 53 4.62 5.40 -5.37
CA LEU A 53 4.14 4.92 -6.65
C LEU A 53 3.02 3.89 -6.40
N PHE A 54 1.84 4.15 -6.96
CA PHE A 54 0.73 3.21 -7.03
C PHE A 54 0.40 2.88 -8.49
N GLU A 55 0.31 1.59 -8.81
CA GLU A 55 -0.23 1.06 -10.05
C GLU A 55 -1.28 -0.02 -9.73
N SER A 56 -2.20 -0.28 -10.65
CA SER A 56 -3.28 -1.26 -10.48
C SER A 56 -3.41 -2.15 -11.72
N VAL A 57 -3.60 -3.46 -11.51
CA VAL A 57 -3.84 -4.45 -12.57
C VAL A 57 -5.06 -5.30 -12.24
N GLU A 58 -6.15 -5.10 -12.97
CA GLU A 58 -7.36 -5.91 -12.88
C GLU A 58 -7.33 -7.01 -13.95
N ARG A 59 -7.48 -8.27 -13.57
CA ARG A 59 -7.63 -9.43 -14.50
C ARG A 59 -6.51 -9.53 -15.56
N GLY A 60 -5.31 -9.04 -15.24
CA GLY A 60 -4.14 -9.03 -16.12
C GLY A 60 -4.00 -7.80 -17.02
N VAL A 61 -4.93 -6.84 -16.95
CA VAL A 61 -4.90 -5.57 -17.69
C VAL A 61 -4.54 -4.43 -16.73
N TRP A 62 -3.62 -3.54 -17.12
CA TRP A 62 -3.33 -2.34 -16.33
C TRP A 62 -4.55 -1.43 -16.29
N SER A 63 -4.91 -0.93 -15.11
CA SER A 63 -5.95 0.09 -14.99
C SER A 63 -5.53 1.36 -15.73
N ARG A 64 -6.49 2.17 -16.17
CA ARG A 64 -6.25 3.45 -16.86
C ARG A 64 -5.28 4.38 -16.11
N TRP A 65 -5.19 4.31 -14.79
CA TRP A 65 -4.48 5.29 -13.97
C TRP A 65 -3.28 4.70 -13.22
N SER A 66 -2.28 5.55 -12.96
CA SER A 66 -1.18 5.26 -12.03
C SER A 66 -0.65 6.55 -11.41
N PHE A 67 -0.35 6.51 -10.11
CA PHE A 67 -0.14 7.71 -9.29
C PHE A 67 1.28 7.73 -8.73
N VAL A 68 2.04 8.79 -9.03
CA VAL A 68 3.38 9.04 -8.50
C VAL A 68 3.32 10.24 -7.55
N GLY A 69 3.62 10.03 -6.27
CA GLY A 69 3.94 11.10 -5.33
C GLY A 69 5.37 11.57 -5.53
N VAL A 70 5.54 12.84 -5.89
CA VAL A 70 6.83 13.45 -6.26
C VAL A 70 7.50 14.14 -5.07
N ASP A 71 6.69 14.77 -4.22
CA ASP A 71 7.11 15.45 -3.00
C ASP A 71 5.94 15.49 -2.00
N CYS A 72 6.16 14.97 -0.78
CA CYS A 72 5.22 15.04 0.33
C CYS A 72 5.85 15.81 1.51
N PRO A 73 5.81 17.15 1.51
CA PRO A 73 6.56 18.00 2.42
C PRO A 73 6.03 18.02 3.85
N SER A 74 4.87 17.43 4.12
CA SER A 74 4.28 17.26 5.46
C SER A 74 3.84 15.81 5.63
N ILE A 75 4.24 15.18 6.73
CA ILE A 75 3.92 13.78 7.02
C ILE A 75 3.39 13.67 8.45
N LEU A 76 2.17 13.16 8.60
CA LEU A 76 1.57 12.82 9.89
C LEU A 76 2.03 11.41 10.29
N VAL A 77 2.65 11.29 11.46
CA VAL A 77 3.14 10.02 12.01
C VAL A 77 2.42 9.75 13.32
N GLY A 78 1.78 8.58 13.42
CA GLY A 78 1.15 8.09 14.64
C GLY A 78 1.91 6.91 15.24
N ALA A 79 2.28 6.98 16.51
CA ALA A 79 2.94 5.88 17.22
C ALA A 79 2.59 5.90 18.72
N ALA A 80 2.33 4.73 19.30
CA ALA A 80 1.93 4.54 20.69
C ALA A 80 0.78 5.50 21.12
N GLY A 81 -0.30 5.50 20.32
CA GLY A 81 -1.49 6.32 20.54
C GLY A 81 -1.26 7.84 20.43
N ARG A 82 -0.14 8.30 19.85
CA ARG A 82 0.19 9.72 19.73
C ARG A 82 0.68 10.11 18.33
N SER A 83 0.06 11.17 17.82
CA SER A 83 0.41 11.85 16.57
C SER A 83 1.58 12.83 16.74
N ARG A 84 2.33 13.03 15.66
CA ARG A 84 3.24 14.16 15.43
C ARG A 84 3.39 14.45 13.94
N TRP A 85 3.64 15.71 13.58
CA TRP A 85 3.99 16.08 12.20
C TRP A 85 5.50 16.06 11.97
N LEU A 86 5.89 15.70 10.75
CA LEU A 86 7.21 15.86 10.16
C LEU A 86 7.15 16.83 8.99
N GLY A 87 8.27 17.52 8.73
CA GLY A 87 8.41 18.44 7.60
C GLY A 87 7.77 19.81 7.85
N ARG A 88 7.08 20.34 6.84
CA ARG A 88 6.47 21.67 6.85
C ARG A 88 5.24 21.71 7.77
N PRO A 89 5.15 22.64 8.73
CA PRO A 89 3.99 22.76 9.61
C PRO A 89 2.78 23.29 8.84
N ILE A 90 1.58 22.84 9.27
CA ILE A 90 0.29 23.27 8.74
C ILE A 90 -0.49 23.90 9.89
N ALA A 91 -0.76 25.20 9.82
CA ALA A 91 -1.46 25.95 10.85
C ALA A 91 -2.91 25.45 11.02
N GLY A 92 -3.42 25.50 12.26
CA GLY A 92 -4.80 25.09 12.56
C GLY A 92 -5.08 23.58 12.48
N LEU A 93 -4.09 22.73 12.20
CA LEU A 93 -4.21 21.27 12.38
C LEU A 93 -3.70 20.85 13.78
N PRO A 94 -4.21 19.74 14.35
CA PRO A 94 -3.68 19.21 15.61
C PRO A 94 -2.22 18.79 15.47
N THR A 95 -1.39 19.20 16.44
CA THR A 95 0.05 18.86 16.49
C THR A 95 0.34 17.59 17.30
N GLY A 96 -0.68 17.03 17.94
CA GLY A 96 -0.67 15.80 18.72
C GLY A 96 -2.10 15.41 19.12
N GLY A 97 -2.27 14.18 19.59
CA GLY A 97 -3.59 13.54 19.80
C GLY A 97 -3.55 12.08 19.33
N ALA A 98 -4.70 11.39 19.34
CA ALA A 98 -4.79 10.03 18.81
C ALA A 98 -4.62 10.03 17.27
N PRO A 99 -3.77 9.17 16.69
CA PRO A 99 -3.55 9.02 15.24
C PRO A 99 -4.80 9.11 14.38
N LEU A 100 -5.84 8.31 14.67
CA LEU A 100 -7.06 8.31 13.85
C LEU A 100 -7.84 9.63 13.94
N ALA A 101 -7.92 10.23 15.13
CA ALA A 101 -8.60 11.51 15.34
C ALA A 101 -7.88 12.65 14.62
N VAL A 102 -6.55 12.73 14.73
CA VAL A 102 -5.75 13.76 14.05
C VAL A 102 -5.80 13.59 12.54
N LEU A 103 -5.89 12.36 12.01
CA LEU A 103 -6.11 12.12 10.58
C LEU A 103 -7.51 12.58 10.14
N GLY A 104 -8.56 12.28 10.89
CA GLY A 104 -9.93 12.77 10.61
C GLY A 104 -10.01 14.29 10.58
N GLU A 105 -9.56 14.96 11.66
CA GLU A 105 -9.50 16.43 11.74
C GLU A 105 -8.64 17.04 10.61
N THR A 106 -7.62 16.34 10.14
CA THR A 106 -6.79 16.75 9.00
C THR A 106 -7.54 16.66 7.67
N LEU A 107 -8.33 15.61 7.45
CA LEU A 107 -9.13 15.44 6.23
C LEU A 107 -10.25 16.48 6.17
N ASP A 108 -10.97 16.69 7.27
CA ASP A 108 -11.99 17.73 7.39
C ASP A 108 -11.42 19.14 7.16
N ALA A 109 -10.32 19.47 7.84
CA ALA A 109 -9.69 20.80 7.75
C ALA A 109 -8.86 21.03 6.48
N LEU A 110 -8.78 20.06 5.57
CA LEU A 110 -8.22 20.19 4.21
C LEU A 110 -9.27 19.93 3.11
N HIS A 111 -10.53 19.62 3.49
CA HIS A 111 -11.59 19.22 2.56
C HIS A 111 -11.73 20.19 1.37
N THR A 112 -11.82 19.61 0.18
CA THR A 112 -11.87 20.31 -1.10
C THR A 112 -12.79 19.53 -2.03
N PRO A 113 -13.93 20.10 -2.48
CA PRO A 113 -14.89 19.38 -3.33
C PRO A 113 -14.27 18.85 -4.62
N ALA A 114 -14.65 17.62 -4.99
CA ALA A 114 -14.20 16.94 -6.20
C ALA A 114 -14.33 17.82 -7.44
N ASP A 115 -13.34 17.74 -8.32
CA ASP A 115 -13.35 18.35 -9.64
C ASP A 115 -13.39 17.23 -10.70
N PRO A 116 -14.48 17.06 -11.47
CA PRO A 116 -14.59 16.03 -12.48
C PRO A 116 -13.68 16.25 -13.69
N ALA A 117 -12.97 17.39 -13.77
CA ALA A 117 -11.93 17.63 -14.76
C ALA A 117 -10.55 17.08 -14.35
N LEU A 118 -10.36 16.63 -13.09
CA LEU A 118 -9.11 16.05 -12.60
C LEU A 118 -9.09 14.51 -12.69
N PRO A 119 -7.91 13.86 -12.63
CA PRO A 119 -7.79 12.43 -12.39
C PRO A 119 -8.47 11.99 -11.09
N PRO A 120 -8.91 10.71 -10.98
CA PRO A 120 -9.73 10.24 -9.85
C PRO A 120 -9.04 10.28 -8.49
N PHE A 121 -7.71 10.42 -8.46
CA PHE A 121 -6.98 10.86 -7.28
C PHE A 121 -5.98 11.95 -7.69
N SER A 122 -6.07 13.11 -7.03
CA SER A 122 -5.29 14.31 -7.37
C SER A 122 -4.73 15.06 -6.16
N SER A 123 -5.33 14.91 -4.98
CA SER A 123 -4.85 15.50 -3.72
C SER A 123 -5.41 14.73 -2.51
N GLY A 124 -4.60 14.52 -1.47
CA GLY A 124 -5.02 13.78 -0.28
C GLY A 124 -3.88 13.39 0.65
N MET A 125 -4.22 12.53 1.61
CA MET A 125 -3.30 11.87 2.54
C MET A 125 -3.03 10.44 2.05
N VAL A 126 -1.77 10.11 1.79
CA VAL A 126 -1.32 8.84 1.19
C VAL A 126 -0.39 8.10 2.15
N GLY A 127 -0.64 6.82 2.42
CA GLY A 127 0.13 6.14 3.47
C GLY A 127 -0.39 4.77 3.85
N TYR A 128 -0.18 4.40 5.11
CA TYR A 128 -0.70 3.17 5.70
C TYR A 128 -1.25 3.40 7.11
N LEU A 129 -2.27 2.60 7.46
CA LEU A 129 -2.78 2.41 8.81
C LEU A 129 -2.37 1.00 9.26
N GLY A 130 -1.53 0.88 10.29
CA GLY A 130 -1.07 -0.41 10.81
C GLY A 130 -2.15 -1.14 11.62
N TYR A 131 -2.09 -2.46 11.67
CA TYR A 131 -3.09 -3.33 12.31
C TYR A 131 -3.40 -2.92 13.77
N ASP A 132 -2.36 -2.60 14.54
CA ASP A 132 -2.49 -2.21 15.95
C ASP A 132 -3.18 -0.84 16.17
N VAL A 133 -3.38 -0.02 15.14
CA VAL A 133 -4.13 1.26 15.24
C VAL A 133 -5.58 1.03 15.70
N LYS A 134 -6.14 -0.15 15.46
CA LYS A 134 -7.51 -0.50 15.88
C LYS A 134 -7.67 -0.46 17.41
N ARG A 135 -6.58 -0.59 18.18
CA ARG A 135 -6.58 -0.45 19.65
C ARG A 135 -7.01 0.95 20.13
N GLU A 136 -6.92 1.98 19.28
CA GLU A 136 -7.47 3.32 19.58
C GLU A 136 -9.00 3.34 19.64
N GLN A 137 -9.66 2.41 18.93
CA GLN A 137 -11.13 2.27 18.91
C GLN A 137 -11.63 1.12 19.78
N GLU A 138 -10.82 0.07 19.97
CA GLU A 138 -11.19 -1.16 20.67
C GLU A 138 -10.26 -1.41 21.88
N PRO A 139 -10.42 -0.70 23.03
CA PRO A 139 -9.58 -0.91 24.22
C PRO A 139 -9.64 -2.32 24.82
N THR A 140 -10.66 -3.10 24.45
CA THR A 140 -10.82 -4.52 24.82
C THR A 140 -9.78 -5.45 24.20
N LEU A 141 -8.97 -4.97 23.24
CA LEU A 141 -7.82 -5.70 22.70
C LEU A 141 -6.61 -5.72 23.66
N GLY A 142 -6.65 -4.95 24.75
CA GLY A 142 -5.59 -4.90 25.75
C GLY A 142 -4.31 -4.20 25.28
N GLU A 143 -3.26 -4.31 26.10
CA GLU A 143 -1.93 -3.78 25.79
C GLU A 143 -1.37 -4.38 24.50
N PRO A 144 -0.66 -3.60 23.68
CA PRO A 144 -0.05 -4.10 22.45
C PRO A 144 1.19 -4.95 22.73
N LEU A 145 1.42 -5.92 21.83
CA LEU A 145 2.61 -6.77 21.82
C LEU A 145 3.92 -5.94 21.66
N PRO A 146 5.10 -6.57 21.88
CA PRO A 146 6.39 -5.95 21.60
C PRO A 146 6.49 -5.43 20.16
N ASP A 147 6.98 -4.20 20.00
CA ASP A 147 7.37 -3.64 18.70
C ASP A 147 8.87 -3.93 18.48
N ASP A 148 9.18 -4.94 17.67
CA ASP A 148 10.55 -5.31 17.29
C ASP A 148 10.98 -4.69 15.96
N LEU A 149 10.03 -4.33 15.10
CA LEU A 149 10.28 -3.61 13.85
C LEU A 149 10.70 -2.15 14.11
N GLY A 150 10.16 -1.50 15.14
CA GLY A 150 10.40 -0.09 15.45
C GLY A 150 9.77 0.84 14.41
N VAL A 151 8.57 0.50 13.93
CA VAL A 151 7.84 1.26 12.90
C VAL A 151 6.56 1.88 13.48
N PRO A 152 6.09 3.05 12.98
CA PRO A 152 4.89 3.69 13.52
C PRO A 152 3.62 2.83 13.34
N ASP A 153 2.63 3.04 14.19
CA ASP A 153 1.30 2.45 14.02
C ASP A 153 0.56 3.10 12.82
N MET A 154 0.95 4.31 12.40
CA MET A 154 0.41 5.03 11.23
C MET A 154 1.45 5.97 10.60
N VAL A 155 1.52 6.03 9.26
CA VAL A 155 2.21 7.12 8.54
C VAL A 155 1.37 7.58 7.34
N MET A 156 0.99 8.86 7.32
CA MET A 156 0.18 9.48 6.28
C MET A 156 0.88 10.73 5.72
N MET A 157 1.20 10.71 4.44
CA MET A 157 1.94 11.74 3.71
C MET A 157 0.97 12.67 2.96
N LEU A 158 1.16 13.99 3.10
CA LEU A 158 0.39 15.00 2.36
C LEU A 158 0.93 15.09 0.91
N ALA A 159 0.18 14.58 -0.05
CA ALA A 159 0.60 14.55 -1.46
C ALA A 159 0.56 15.96 -2.09
N ALA A 160 1.70 16.66 -2.07
CA ALA A 160 1.78 18.06 -2.50
C ALA A 160 2.24 18.25 -3.96
N ASP A 161 3.18 17.44 -4.44
CA ASP A 161 3.50 17.29 -5.87
C ASP A 161 3.18 15.86 -6.31
N MET A 162 2.48 15.71 -7.44
CA MET A 162 2.10 14.44 -8.05
C MET A 162 2.31 14.43 -9.56
N ALA A 163 2.58 13.25 -10.10
CA ALA A 163 2.42 12.95 -11.52
C ALA A 163 1.45 11.77 -11.68
N VAL A 164 0.38 11.94 -12.45
CA VAL A 164 -0.66 10.92 -12.66
C VAL A 164 -0.68 10.54 -14.15
N LEU A 165 -0.38 9.28 -14.46
CA LEU A 165 -0.36 8.78 -15.84
C LEU A 165 -1.74 8.23 -16.23
N ASP A 166 -2.23 8.67 -17.38
CA ASP A 166 -3.39 8.16 -18.09
C ASP A 166 -2.91 7.21 -19.20
N HIS A 167 -2.97 5.90 -18.93
CA HIS A 167 -2.52 4.86 -19.86
C HIS A 167 -3.41 4.78 -21.12
N ASP A 168 -4.70 5.13 -21.01
CA ASP A 168 -5.63 5.14 -22.14
C ASP A 168 -5.42 6.36 -23.03
N GLY A 169 -5.15 7.53 -22.41
CA GLY A 169 -4.91 8.80 -23.11
C GLY A 169 -3.49 8.98 -23.63
N GLY A 170 -2.50 8.26 -23.09
CA GLY A 170 -1.09 8.51 -23.37
C GLY A 170 -0.59 9.85 -22.80
N GLU A 171 -1.17 10.30 -21.68
CA GLU A 171 -0.91 11.60 -21.06
C GLU A 171 -0.41 11.47 -19.62
N VAL A 172 0.45 12.40 -19.18
CA VAL A 172 0.74 12.62 -17.77
C VAL A 172 0.18 13.97 -17.30
N TRP A 173 -0.50 13.94 -16.16
CA TRP A 173 -0.95 15.10 -15.42
C TRP A 173 0.10 15.43 -14.37
N LEU A 174 0.72 16.60 -14.47
CA LEU A 174 1.64 17.14 -13.46
C LEU A 174 0.85 18.06 -12.54
N ILE A 175 0.69 17.69 -11.28
CA ILE A 175 -0.21 18.34 -10.31
C ILE A 175 0.61 18.84 -9.12
N ALA A 176 0.62 20.15 -8.89
CA ALA A 176 1.13 20.78 -7.68
C ALA A 176 -0.03 21.29 -6.85
N ASN A 177 -0.35 20.58 -5.77
CA ASN A 177 -1.36 20.97 -4.82
C ASN A 177 -0.85 22.18 -4.01
N ALA A 178 -1.56 23.31 -4.15
CA ALA A 178 -1.34 24.51 -3.38
C ALA A 178 -2.15 24.41 -2.09
N VAL A 179 -1.50 23.98 -1.01
CA VAL A 179 -2.09 23.87 0.33
C VAL A 179 -1.93 25.20 1.04
N ASN A 180 -3.01 25.74 1.64
CA ASN A 180 -2.94 26.93 2.47
C ASN A 180 -2.39 26.57 3.88
N TYR A 181 -1.06 26.43 3.93
CA TYR A 181 -0.28 26.05 5.11
C TYR A 181 -0.45 26.99 6.30
N ASP A 182 -0.71 28.27 6.07
CA ASP A 182 -0.83 29.28 7.12
C ASP A 182 -2.28 29.72 7.39
N ASN A 183 -3.23 29.17 6.63
CA ASN A 183 -4.66 29.43 6.72
C ASN A 183 -5.04 30.92 6.58
N SER A 184 -4.32 31.66 5.73
CA SER A 184 -4.56 33.09 5.47
C SER A 184 -4.78 33.38 3.97
N PRO A 185 -5.69 34.29 3.58
CA PRO A 185 -5.99 34.57 2.17
C PRO A 185 -4.96 35.48 1.48
N GLU A 186 -4.17 36.26 2.23
CA GLU A 186 -3.33 37.36 1.72
C GLU A 186 -2.17 36.91 0.82
N ARG A 187 -1.98 35.60 0.62
CA ARG A 187 -0.87 35.02 -0.15
C ARG A 187 -1.30 34.16 -1.34
N ALA A 188 -2.56 34.24 -1.77
CA ALA A 188 -3.11 33.46 -2.88
C ALA A 188 -2.26 33.54 -4.17
N GLU A 189 -1.91 34.75 -4.66
CA GLU A 189 -1.06 34.89 -5.86
C GLU A 189 0.32 34.25 -5.70
N ARG A 190 0.92 34.32 -4.50
CA ARG A 190 2.21 33.69 -4.20
C ARG A 190 2.09 32.16 -4.16
N ALA A 191 0.98 31.62 -3.64
CA ALA A 191 0.71 30.18 -3.62
C ALA A 191 0.48 29.63 -5.03
N TRP A 192 -0.20 30.38 -5.91
CA TRP A 192 -0.31 30.06 -7.33
C TRP A 192 1.06 30.04 -8.01
N ALA A 193 1.87 31.09 -7.81
CA ALA A 193 3.21 31.19 -8.41
C ALA A 193 4.17 30.08 -7.95
N ASP A 194 4.09 29.66 -6.68
CA ASP A 194 4.80 28.49 -6.13
C ASP A 194 4.38 27.19 -6.85
N ALA A 195 3.08 26.93 -6.97
CA ALA A 195 2.56 25.72 -7.58
C ALA A 195 2.84 25.67 -9.10
N VAL A 196 2.68 26.79 -9.81
CA VAL A 196 3.15 26.98 -11.20
C VAL A 196 4.64 26.67 -11.33
N GLY A 197 5.45 27.12 -10.37
CA GLY A 197 6.87 26.80 -10.28
C GLY A 197 7.15 25.30 -10.13
N ARG A 198 6.39 24.61 -9.26
CA ARG A 198 6.51 23.15 -9.04
C ARG A 198 6.07 22.33 -10.26
N VAL A 199 4.94 22.66 -10.90
CA VAL A 199 4.52 22.04 -12.18
C VAL A 199 5.59 22.19 -13.26
N ARG A 200 6.14 23.41 -13.44
CA ARG A 200 7.22 23.68 -14.39
C ARG A 200 8.52 22.94 -14.04
N ALA A 201 8.84 22.80 -12.75
CA ALA A 201 9.99 22.04 -12.29
C ALA A 201 9.83 20.52 -12.54
N MET A 202 8.62 19.97 -12.39
CA MET A 202 8.33 18.58 -12.78
C MET A 202 8.48 18.37 -14.29
N ALA A 203 7.90 19.26 -15.12
CA ALA A 203 8.05 19.19 -16.57
C ALA A 203 9.53 19.27 -16.99
N ALA A 204 10.30 20.20 -16.42
CA ALA A 204 11.73 20.33 -16.68
C ALA A 204 12.56 19.12 -16.23
N ARG A 205 12.13 18.39 -15.17
CA ARG A 205 12.75 17.11 -14.78
C ARG A 205 12.46 16.00 -15.80
N LEU A 206 11.26 15.95 -16.38
CA LEU A 206 10.90 14.97 -17.41
C LEU A 206 11.66 15.21 -18.73
N CYS A 207 11.89 16.47 -19.11
CA CYS A 207 12.71 16.81 -20.28
C CYS A 207 14.23 16.53 -20.12
N ALA A 208 14.70 16.17 -18.92
CA ALA A 208 16.11 15.90 -18.66
C ALA A 208 16.48 14.43 -18.99
N PRO A 209 17.71 14.13 -19.46
CA PRO A 209 18.14 12.75 -19.70
C PRO A 209 18.03 11.86 -18.45
N ARG A 210 17.36 10.71 -18.59
CA ARG A 210 17.13 9.73 -17.52
C ARG A 210 18.11 8.56 -17.59
N PRO A 211 18.73 8.12 -16.47
CA PRO A 211 19.53 6.90 -16.46
C PRO A 211 18.69 5.66 -16.82
N ALA A 212 19.17 4.86 -17.77
CA ALA A 212 18.51 3.64 -18.18
C ALA A 212 18.44 2.63 -17.02
N MET A 213 17.25 2.06 -16.78
CA MET A 213 17.04 0.98 -15.79
C MET A 213 17.17 -0.42 -16.41
N LEU A 214 17.75 -0.52 -17.62
CA LEU A 214 18.01 -1.80 -18.27
C LEU A 214 18.96 -2.62 -17.40
N ALA A 215 18.63 -3.87 -17.16
CA ALA A 215 19.39 -4.76 -16.30
C ALA A 215 19.46 -6.16 -16.92
N THR A 216 20.52 -6.90 -16.57
CA THR A 216 20.61 -8.34 -16.80
C THR A 216 20.48 -9.06 -15.46
N THR A 217 19.94 -10.28 -15.47
CA THR A 217 19.99 -11.15 -14.30
C THR A 217 21.35 -11.86 -14.27
N ARG A 218 22.02 -11.87 -13.11
CA ARG A 218 23.15 -12.76 -12.81
C ARG A 218 22.67 -13.96 -12.00
N GLU A 219 23.45 -15.04 -11.99
CA GLU A 219 23.21 -16.12 -11.03
C GLU A 219 23.59 -15.66 -9.61
N VAL A 220 22.74 -15.95 -8.63
CA VAL A 220 22.93 -15.66 -7.20
C VAL A 220 22.36 -16.83 -6.41
N ALA A 221 22.94 -17.12 -5.24
CA ALA A 221 22.34 -18.04 -4.30
C ALA A 221 20.91 -17.59 -3.92
N PRO A 222 19.99 -18.52 -3.58
CA PRO A 222 18.69 -18.18 -3.02
C PRO A 222 18.82 -17.25 -1.79
N PRO A 223 17.84 -16.37 -1.53
CA PRO A 223 17.85 -15.53 -0.34
C PRO A 223 17.96 -16.37 0.93
N VAL A 224 18.82 -15.94 1.86
CA VAL A 224 18.82 -16.47 3.22
C VAL A 224 17.60 -15.90 3.93
N VAL A 225 16.70 -16.78 4.38
CA VAL A 225 15.51 -16.43 5.15
C VAL A 225 15.77 -16.73 6.61
N GLN A 226 15.40 -15.78 7.48
CA GLN A 226 15.39 -15.96 8.93
C GLN A 226 13.93 -16.01 9.38
N ASP A 227 13.45 -17.21 9.74
CA ASP A 227 12.12 -17.38 10.32
C ASP A 227 12.10 -16.73 11.71
N GLN A 228 11.07 -15.95 12.03
CA GLN A 228 10.86 -15.37 13.36
C GLN A 228 10.60 -16.44 14.44
N ARG A 229 10.10 -17.61 14.01
CA ARG A 229 9.67 -18.73 14.86
C ARG A 229 10.53 -19.97 14.58
N ALA A 230 10.74 -20.80 15.60
CA ALA A 230 11.45 -22.06 15.45
C ALA A 230 10.59 -23.11 14.72
N PRO A 231 11.20 -24.11 14.03
CA PRO A 231 10.46 -25.19 13.39
C PRO A 231 9.46 -25.88 14.34
N GLY A 232 8.21 -26.06 13.88
CA GLY A 232 7.13 -26.63 14.67
C GLY A 232 6.40 -25.64 15.60
N GLU A 233 6.84 -24.38 15.74
CA GLU A 233 6.11 -23.38 16.55
C GLU A 233 4.81 -22.94 15.91
N PHE A 234 4.80 -22.68 14.59
CA PHE A 234 3.56 -22.35 13.89
C PHE A 234 2.58 -23.53 13.93
N GLN A 235 3.07 -24.77 13.80
CA GLN A 235 2.25 -25.97 13.96
C GLN A 235 1.58 -26.07 15.34
N ARG A 236 2.30 -25.75 16.43
CA ARG A 236 1.72 -25.71 17.80
C ARG A 236 0.67 -24.62 17.93
N LEU A 237 0.95 -23.44 17.38
CA LEU A 237 0.04 -22.30 17.34
C LEU A 237 -1.28 -22.66 16.61
N VAL A 238 -1.21 -23.43 15.51
CA VAL A 238 -2.40 -23.89 14.78
C VAL A 238 -3.28 -24.79 15.64
N GLU A 239 -2.74 -25.73 16.42
CA GLU A 239 -3.59 -26.53 17.33
C GLU A 239 -4.16 -25.70 18.48
N GLU A 240 -3.41 -24.74 19.03
CA GLU A 240 -3.92 -23.82 20.06
C GLU A 240 -5.08 -22.95 19.52
N ALA A 241 -4.93 -22.40 18.32
CA ALA A 241 -6.00 -21.72 17.59
C ALA A 241 -7.21 -22.61 17.33
N LYS A 242 -7.01 -23.91 17.06
CA LYS A 242 -8.10 -24.89 16.88
C LYS A 242 -8.84 -25.19 18.18
N GLU A 243 -8.20 -25.13 19.35
CA GLU A 243 -8.91 -25.24 20.63
C GLU A 243 -9.86 -24.06 20.87
N HIS A 244 -9.49 -22.83 20.48
CA HIS A 244 -10.43 -21.69 20.52
C HIS A 244 -11.62 -21.90 19.58
N VAL A 245 -11.41 -22.46 18.39
CA VAL A 245 -12.52 -22.80 17.47
C VAL A 245 -13.41 -23.91 18.05
N ARG A 246 -12.81 -24.95 18.65
CA ARG A 246 -13.53 -26.06 19.32
C ARG A 246 -14.33 -25.59 20.54
N ALA A 247 -13.82 -24.60 21.29
CA ALA A 247 -14.50 -23.97 22.41
C ALA A 247 -15.65 -23.03 21.98
N GLY A 248 -15.69 -22.61 20.72
CA GLY A 248 -16.69 -21.67 20.19
C GLY A 248 -16.37 -20.20 20.42
N ASP A 249 -15.14 -19.84 20.78
CA ASP A 249 -14.68 -18.44 20.86
C ASP A 249 -14.79 -17.74 19.49
N VAL A 250 -14.47 -18.49 18.43
CA VAL A 250 -14.38 -18.04 17.04
C VAL A 250 -14.79 -19.16 16.08
N PHE A 251 -15.33 -18.79 14.93
CA PHE A 251 -15.47 -19.68 13.77
C PHE A 251 -14.13 -19.84 13.03
N GLN A 252 -13.33 -18.76 13.01
CA GLN A 252 -12.05 -18.67 12.33
C GLN A 252 -11.17 -17.62 13.03
N VAL A 253 -9.86 -17.87 13.11
CA VAL A 253 -8.83 -16.89 13.49
C VAL A 253 -7.67 -16.94 12.50
N VAL A 254 -7.03 -15.81 12.21
CA VAL A 254 -5.98 -15.68 11.19
C VAL A 254 -4.64 -15.26 11.80
N PRO A 255 -3.92 -16.16 12.49
CA PRO A 255 -2.57 -15.93 12.97
C PRO A 255 -1.52 -15.93 11.85
N SER A 256 -0.34 -15.41 12.16
CA SER A 256 0.75 -15.19 11.21
C SER A 256 2.14 -15.45 11.78
N GLN A 257 3.12 -15.52 10.87
CA GLN A 257 4.54 -15.54 11.18
C GLN A 257 5.33 -14.71 10.17
N ARG A 258 6.52 -14.27 10.58
CA ARG A 258 7.37 -13.35 9.80
C ARG A 258 8.65 -14.04 9.34
N PHE A 259 9.08 -13.65 8.14
CA PHE A 259 10.23 -14.14 7.42
C PHE A 259 11.13 -12.94 7.08
N ASP A 260 12.26 -12.84 7.76
CA ASP A 260 13.16 -11.70 7.67
C ASP A 260 14.32 -12.04 6.70
N VAL A 261 14.54 -11.19 5.70
CA VAL A 261 15.48 -11.45 4.59
C VAL A 261 16.47 -10.31 4.45
N PRO A 262 17.80 -10.52 4.59
CA PRO A 262 18.79 -9.48 4.32
C PRO A 262 18.77 -9.04 2.85
N VAL A 263 18.72 -7.71 2.62
CA VAL A 263 18.56 -7.13 1.28
C VAL A 263 19.51 -5.95 1.02
N THR A 264 20.04 -5.94 -0.21
CA THR A 264 20.87 -4.85 -0.77
C THR A 264 20.25 -4.18 -2.00
N ALA A 265 19.15 -4.72 -2.53
CA ALA A 265 18.41 -4.14 -3.65
C ALA A 265 17.57 -2.93 -3.21
N SER A 266 17.37 -1.96 -4.11
CA SER A 266 16.52 -0.81 -3.78
C SER A 266 15.04 -1.20 -3.73
N ALA A 267 14.25 -0.46 -2.96
CA ALA A 267 12.79 -0.63 -2.90
C ALA A 267 12.12 -0.51 -4.28
N LEU A 268 12.70 0.29 -5.19
CA LEU A 268 12.22 0.42 -6.57
C LEU A 268 12.55 -0.81 -7.42
N ASP A 269 13.68 -1.48 -7.19
CA ASP A 269 14.01 -2.72 -7.92
C ASP A 269 13.18 -3.90 -7.43
N ILE A 270 12.92 -3.97 -6.12
CA ILE A 270 11.97 -4.93 -5.53
C ILE A 270 10.55 -4.69 -6.10
N TYR A 271 10.09 -3.44 -6.15
CA TYR A 271 8.84 -3.07 -6.79
C TYR A 271 8.78 -3.50 -8.27
N ARG A 272 9.86 -3.29 -9.03
CA ARG A 272 9.94 -3.68 -10.46
C ARG A 272 9.83 -5.20 -10.65
N GLU A 273 10.45 -6.00 -9.79
CA GLU A 273 10.32 -7.46 -9.85
C GLU A 273 8.90 -7.94 -9.50
N LEU A 274 8.23 -7.31 -8.53
CA LEU A 274 6.82 -7.56 -8.24
C LEU A 274 5.92 -7.16 -9.42
N ARG A 275 6.16 -5.98 -10.01
CA ARG A 275 5.45 -5.44 -11.20
C ARG A 275 5.47 -6.41 -12.38
N VAL A 276 6.54 -7.18 -12.54
CA VAL A 276 6.71 -8.16 -13.63
C VAL A 276 6.20 -9.55 -13.24
N THR A 277 6.45 -10.01 -12.01
CA THR A 277 6.25 -11.43 -11.65
C THR A 277 4.98 -11.73 -10.86
N ASN A 278 4.39 -10.75 -10.18
CA ASN A 278 3.08 -10.87 -9.53
C ASN A 278 2.33 -9.51 -9.49
N PRO A 279 1.96 -8.93 -10.64
CA PRO A 279 1.09 -7.75 -10.68
C PRO A 279 -0.31 -8.07 -10.11
N SER A 280 -0.91 -7.09 -9.43
CA SER A 280 -2.18 -7.23 -8.71
C SER A 280 -3.00 -5.93 -8.78
N PRO A 281 -4.25 -5.90 -8.29
CA PRO A 281 -5.06 -4.68 -8.22
C PRO A 281 -4.42 -3.55 -7.39
N TYR A 282 -3.52 -3.86 -6.45
CA TYR A 282 -2.85 -2.85 -5.62
C TYR A 282 -1.34 -3.09 -5.53
N LEU A 283 -0.60 -2.57 -6.51
CA LEU A 283 0.85 -2.60 -6.56
C LEU A 283 1.41 -1.26 -6.03
N PHE A 284 2.13 -1.29 -4.90
CA PHE A 284 2.54 -0.10 -4.17
C PHE A 284 4.03 -0.06 -3.77
N LEU A 285 4.58 1.15 -3.78
CA LEU A 285 5.86 1.53 -3.19
C LEU A 285 5.70 2.87 -2.47
N LEU A 286 6.09 2.93 -1.19
CA LEU A 286 6.13 4.14 -0.38
C LEU A 286 7.53 4.29 0.23
N ARG A 287 8.13 5.49 0.10
CA ARG A 287 9.40 5.87 0.76
C ARG A 287 9.06 6.65 2.02
N LEU A 288 8.97 5.96 3.16
CA LEU A 288 8.50 6.51 4.42
C LEU A 288 9.71 7.00 5.25
N PRO A 289 9.52 7.83 6.29
CA PRO A 289 10.65 8.34 7.08
C PRO A 289 11.39 7.20 7.81
N GLY A 290 12.60 6.86 7.35
CA GLY A 290 13.46 5.83 7.90
C GLY A 290 13.19 4.37 7.47
N PHE A 291 12.19 4.11 6.62
CA PHE A 291 11.90 2.76 6.09
C PHE A 291 11.04 2.81 4.83
N ASP A 292 11.02 1.72 4.05
CA ASP A 292 10.20 1.63 2.85
C ASP A 292 9.12 0.55 2.99
N LEU A 293 7.95 0.78 2.38
CA LEU A 293 6.87 -0.21 2.28
C LEU A 293 6.63 -0.53 0.81
N VAL A 294 6.74 -1.80 0.43
CA VAL A 294 6.57 -2.27 -0.95
C VAL A 294 5.69 -3.52 -0.99
N GLY A 295 4.81 -3.66 -1.97
CA GLY A 295 3.92 -4.82 -2.05
C GLY A 295 3.03 -4.88 -3.28
N SER A 296 2.33 -6.01 -3.41
CA SER A 296 1.40 -6.30 -4.51
C SER A 296 0.19 -7.05 -3.95
N SER A 297 -0.76 -6.30 -3.38
CA SER A 297 -1.91 -6.86 -2.68
C SER A 297 -3.05 -7.24 -3.63
N PRO A 298 -3.61 -8.47 -3.50
CA PRO A 298 -4.75 -8.90 -4.33
C PRO A 298 -6.09 -8.31 -3.90
N GLU A 299 -6.20 -7.71 -2.71
CA GLU A 299 -7.47 -7.55 -1.98
C GLU A 299 -7.65 -6.12 -1.44
N ALA A 300 -8.80 -5.52 -1.77
CA ALA A 300 -9.26 -4.26 -1.18
C ALA A 300 -9.88 -4.53 0.20
N LEU A 301 -9.62 -3.68 1.20
CA LEU A 301 -10.47 -3.64 2.38
C LEU A 301 -11.81 -2.99 1.99
N VAL A 302 -11.73 -1.76 1.48
CA VAL A 302 -12.87 -0.98 0.99
C VAL A 302 -12.40 0.15 0.09
N THR A 303 -13.20 0.45 -0.93
CA THR A 303 -13.09 1.65 -1.75
C THR A 303 -14.35 2.50 -1.53
N VAL A 304 -14.17 3.78 -1.22
CA VAL A 304 -15.24 4.79 -1.13
C VAL A 304 -15.09 5.74 -2.30
N LYS A 305 -16.11 5.81 -3.16
CA LYS A 305 -16.12 6.70 -4.31
C LYS A 305 -17.50 7.33 -4.50
N ASP A 306 -17.54 8.65 -4.68
CA ASP A 306 -18.75 9.43 -5.00
C ASP A 306 -19.91 9.16 -4.01
N GLY A 307 -19.60 8.92 -2.74
CA GLY A 307 -20.56 8.58 -1.68
C GLY A 307 -21.03 7.12 -1.66
N VAL A 308 -20.40 6.22 -2.44
CA VAL A 308 -20.67 4.77 -2.43
C VAL A 308 -19.46 4.03 -1.86
N ALA A 309 -19.67 3.24 -0.82
CA ALA A 309 -18.69 2.31 -0.27
C ALA A 309 -18.82 0.93 -0.94
N THR A 310 -17.71 0.31 -1.32
CA THR A 310 -17.65 -1.02 -1.94
C THR A 310 -16.55 -1.85 -1.30
N THR A 311 -16.86 -3.08 -0.91
CA THR A 311 -15.88 -4.10 -0.53
C THR A 311 -16.05 -5.37 -1.35
N HIS A 312 -14.96 -6.10 -1.55
CA HIS A 312 -14.87 -7.28 -2.41
C HIS A 312 -14.42 -8.51 -1.60
N PRO A 313 -15.33 -9.21 -0.90
CA PRO A 313 -14.99 -10.44 -0.21
C PRO A 313 -14.50 -11.51 -1.20
N ILE A 314 -13.27 -11.98 -0.99
CA ILE A 314 -12.63 -13.06 -1.74
C ILE A 314 -12.48 -14.26 -0.81
N ALA A 315 -12.89 -15.45 -1.25
CA ALA A 315 -12.62 -16.71 -0.56
C ALA A 315 -12.48 -17.87 -1.54
N GLY A 316 -11.92 -18.97 -1.06
CA GLY A 316 -11.64 -20.17 -1.85
C GLY A 316 -10.62 -19.97 -2.96
N THR A 317 -9.88 -21.02 -3.31
CA THR A 317 -8.83 -20.94 -4.33
C THR A 317 -8.74 -22.22 -5.14
N ARG A 318 -8.64 -22.09 -6.46
CA ARG A 318 -8.13 -23.14 -7.35
C ARG A 318 -7.05 -22.58 -8.28
N PRO A 319 -6.06 -23.38 -8.70
CA PRO A 319 -5.14 -22.98 -9.77
C PRO A 319 -5.91 -22.79 -11.09
N ARG A 320 -5.36 -22.02 -12.04
CA ARG A 320 -5.89 -22.01 -13.41
C ARG A 320 -5.66 -23.37 -14.08
N GLY A 321 -6.61 -23.80 -14.91
CA GLY A 321 -6.48 -25.03 -15.69
C GLY A 321 -5.40 -24.93 -16.76
N ARG A 322 -4.83 -26.08 -17.16
CA ARG A 322 -3.84 -26.14 -18.27
C ARG A 322 -4.47 -25.86 -19.65
N ASP A 323 -5.78 -26.05 -19.75
CA ASP A 323 -6.61 -25.73 -20.90
C ASP A 323 -8.00 -25.22 -20.43
N GLU A 324 -8.81 -24.76 -21.38
CA GLU A 324 -10.13 -24.16 -21.11
C GLU A 324 -11.18 -25.17 -20.58
N ALA A 325 -11.01 -26.48 -20.81
CA ALA A 325 -11.92 -27.49 -20.28
C ALA A 325 -11.57 -27.80 -18.82
N GLU A 326 -10.29 -27.90 -18.49
CA GLU A 326 -9.82 -28.01 -17.11
C GLU A 326 -10.12 -26.73 -16.30
N ASP A 327 -9.96 -25.54 -16.88
CA ASP A 327 -10.26 -24.25 -16.22
C ASP A 327 -11.75 -23.99 -16.00
N ARG A 328 -12.62 -24.68 -16.75
CA ARG A 328 -14.06 -24.74 -16.46
C ARG A 328 -14.36 -25.75 -15.35
N ARG A 329 -13.86 -26.99 -15.46
CA ARG A 329 -14.04 -28.01 -14.42
C ARG A 329 -13.59 -27.52 -13.03
N LEU A 330 -12.44 -26.86 -12.92
CA LEU A 330 -11.93 -26.30 -11.65
C LEU A 330 -12.78 -25.14 -11.12
N ALA A 331 -13.42 -24.36 -12.00
CA ALA A 331 -14.36 -23.32 -11.61
C ALA A 331 -15.70 -23.89 -11.15
N ASP A 332 -16.21 -24.92 -11.84
CA ASP A 332 -17.44 -25.63 -11.50
C ASP A 332 -17.27 -26.41 -10.18
N GLU A 333 -16.08 -26.97 -9.93
CA GLU A 333 -15.68 -27.59 -8.66
C GLU A 333 -15.68 -26.58 -7.51
N LEU A 334 -15.03 -25.41 -7.69
CA LEU A 334 -15.00 -24.34 -6.68
C LEU A 334 -16.38 -23.71 -6.44
N LEU A 335 -17.27 -23.71 -7.45
CA LEU A 335 -18.68 -23.31 -7.32
C LEU A 335 -19.57 -24.37 -6.67
N ALA A 336 -19.12 -25.62 -6.56
CA ALA A 336 -19.82 -26.69 -5.88
C ALA A 336 -19.38 -26.84 -4.41
N ASP A 337 -18.08 -26.66 -4.14
CA ASP A 337 -17.43 -26.86 -2.84
C ASP A 337 -18.15 -26.17 -1.68
N GLU A 338 -18.80 -26.97 -0.83
CA GLU A 338 -19.65 -26.47 0.25
C GLU A 338 -18.86 -25.77 1.36
N LYS A 339 -17.57 -26.13 1.56
CA LYS A 339 -16.70 -25.46 2.54
C LYS A 339 -16.34 -24.06 2.06
N GLU A 340 -15.81 -23.96 0.84
CA GLU A 340 -15.38 -22.69 0.25
C GLU A 340 -16.55 -21.70 0.15
N ARG A 341 -17.76 -22.20 -0.15
CA ARG A 341 -18.99 -21.42 -0.18
C ARG A 341 -19.46 -20.96 1.20
N ALA A 342 -19.32 -21.79 2.24
CA ALA A 342 -19.67 -21.41 3.61
C ALA A 342 -18.74 -20.31 4.13
N GLU A 343 -17.44 -20.43 3.90
CA GLU A 343 -16.44 -19.40 4.24
C GLU A 343 -16.70 -18.10 3.46
N HIS A 344 -16.97 -18.19 2.15
CA HIS A 344 -17.31 -17.01 1.34
C HIS A 344 -18.57 -16.29 1.84
N LEU A 345 -19.62 -17.03 2.18
CA LEU A 345 -20.85 -16.46 2.73
C LEU A 345 -20.61 -15.75 4.07
N MET A 346 -19.81 -16.32 4.96
CA MET A 346 -19.43 -15.70 6.23
C MET A 346 -18.72 -14.36 6.00
N LEU A 347 -17.78 -14.29 5.05
CA LEU A 347 -17.05 -13.06 4.72
C LEU A 347 -17.94 -12.03 4.01
N VAL A 348 -18.91 -12.46 3.20
CA VAL A 348 -19.96 -11.59 2.63
C VAL A 348 -20.83 -10.98 3.73
N ASP A 349 -21.29 -11.77 4.69
CA ASP A 349 -22.12 -11.27 5.79
C ASP A 349 -21.34 -10.39 6.78
N LEU A 350 -20.03 -10.63 6.97
CA LEU A 350 -19.15 -9.71 7.68
C LEU A 350 -19.04 -8.36 6.94
N GLY A 351 -18.80 -8.37 5.63
CA GLY A 351 -18.77 -7.14 4.82
C GLY A 351 -20.09 -6.37 4.82
N ARG A 352 -21.23 -7.09 4.84
CA ARG A 352 -22.57 -6.49 5.02
C ARG A 352 -22.75 -5.88 6.41
N ASN A 353 -22.24 -6.53 7.47
CA ASN A 353 -22.30 -6.00 8.83
C ASN A 353 -21.45 -4.73 8.97
N ASP A 354 -20.22 -4.77 8.46
CA ASP A 354 -19.25 -3.67 8.53
C ASP A 354 -19.76 -2.43 7.78
N LEU A 355 -20.19 -2.56 6.52
CA LEU A 355 -20.83 -1.47 5.78
C LEU A 355 -22.17 -1.05 6.42
N GLY A 356 -22.91 -1.98 7.04
CA GLY A 356 -24.15 -1.72 7.75
C GLY A 356 -24.03 -0.75 8.94
N ARG A 357 -22.82 -0.51 9.45
CA ARG A 357 -22.56 0.47 10.52
C ARG A 357 -22.38 1.91 10.01
N VAL A 358 -22.07 2.09 8.72
CA VAL A 358 -21.65 3.38 8.13
C VAL A 358 -22.47 3.83 6.91
N CYS A 359 -23.24 2.92 6.30
CA CYS A 359 -24.11 3.20 5.17
C CYS A 359 -25.55 3.52 5.59
N VAL A 360 -26.28 4.24 4.72
CA VAL A 360 -27.71 4.54 4.88
C VAL A 360 -28.51 3.23 4.98
N PRO A 361 -29.34 3.03 6.03
CA PRO A 361 -30.11 1.80 6.23
C PRO A 361 -30.94 1.41 5.01
N GLY A 362 -30.85 0.15 4.60
CA GLY A 362 -31.53 -0.38 3.41
C GLY A 362 -30.80 -0.16 2.08
N THR A 363 -29.65 0.53 2.06
CA THR A 363 -28.82 0.68 0.84
C THR A 363 -27.71 -0.36 0.70
N VAL A 364 -27.34 -1.06 1.77
CA VAL A 364 -26.31 -2.12 1.73
C VAL A 364 -26.84 -3.35 1.00
N ALA A 365 -26.26 -3.64 -0.15
CA ALA A 365 -26.66 -4.71 -1.06
C ALA A 365 -25.45 -5.52 -1.53
N VAL A 366 -25.68 -6.82 -1.78
CA VAL A 366 -24.72 -7.69 -2.47
C VAL A 366 -25.04 -7.61 -3.96
N THR A 367 -24.20 -6.92 -4.73
CA THR A 367 -24.41 -6.65 -6.17
C THR A 367 -23.79 -7.71 -7.07
N ARG A 368 -22.81 -8.47 -6.56
CA ARG A 368 -22.31 -9.73 -7.12
C ARG A 368 -22.08 -10.73 -5.99
N PHE A 369 -22.40 -12.00 -6.20
CA PHE A 369 -22.33 -13.05 -5.18
C PHE A 369 -21.81 -14.34 -5.81
N MET A 370 -20.89 -15.03 -5.11
CA MET A 370 -20.30 -16.33 -5.51
C MET A 370 -19.98 -16.43 -7.01
N HIS A 371 -19.26 -15.46 -7.56
CA HIS A 371 -18.85 -15.48 -8.97
C HIS A 371 -17.35 -15.72 -9.11
N ILE A 372 -16.94 -16.48 -10.14
CA ILE A 372 -15.54 -16.90 -10.31
C ILE A 372 -14.69 -15.76 -10.88
N GLY A 373 -13.85 -15.19 -10.01
CA GLY A 373 -12.75 -14.32 -10.36
C GLY A 373 -11.61 -15.10 -11.01
N ARG A 374 -11.11 -14.66 -12.18
CA ARG A 374 -9.98 -15.30 -12.88
C ARG A 374 -8.77 -14.37 -12.94
N TYR A 375 -7.66 -14.84 -12.38
CA TYR A 375 -6.36 -14.18 -12.38
C TYR A 375 -5.35 -15.00 -13.20
N SER A 376 -4.10 -14.55 -13.28
CA SER A 376 -3.06 -15.16 -14.13
C SER A 376 -2.70 -16.60 -13.74
N HIS A 377 -2.74 -16.92 -12.44
CA HIS A 377 -2.29 -18.22 -11.90
C HIS A 377 -3.34 -18.94 -11.03
N VAL A 378 -4.35 -18.22 -10.54
CA VAL A 378 -5.42 -18.73 -9.66
C VAL A 378 -6.79 -18.20 -10.06
N MET A 379 -7.84 -18.82 -9.51
CA MET A 379 -9.22 -18.34 -9.51
C MET A 379 -9.82 -18.41 -8.10
N HIS A 380 -10.78 -17.53 -7.81
CA HIS A 380 -11.39 -17.35 -6.49
C HIS A 380 -12.92 -17.18 -6.58
N LEU A 381 -13.64 -17.40 -5.46
CA LEU A 381 -15.00 -16.90 -5.30
C LEU A 381 -14.93 -15.42 -4.91
N GLU A 382 -15.47 -14.55 -5.77
CA GLU A 382 -15.58 -13.12 -5.54
C GLU A 382 -17.03 -12.73 -5.23
N ALA A 383 -17.21 -11.75 -4.34
CA ALA A 383 -18.45 -11.01 -4.15
C ALA A 383 -18.24 -9.50 -4.37
N SER A 384 -19.31 -8.72 -4.29
CA SER A 384 -19.28 -7.26 -4.25
C SER A 384 -20.38 -6.79 -3.32
N VAL A 385 -20.02 -6.20 -2.20
CA VAL A 385 -20.96 -5.63 -1.22
C VAL A 385 -20.82 -4.11 -1.27
N THR A 386 -21.93 -3.43 -1.55
CA THR A 386 -21.98 -1.99 -1.82
C THR A 386 -23.01 -1.31 -0.95
N GLY A 387 -22.76 -0.08 -0.49
CA GLY A 387 -23.76 0.74 0.21
C GLY A 387 -23.54 2.23 0.01
N VAL A 388 -24.59 3.04 0.18
CA VAL A 388 -24.49 4.51 0.12
C VAL A 388 -24.03 5.00 1.48
N VAL A 389 -22.95 5.76 1.54
CA VAL A 389 -22.33 6.27 2.78
C VAL A 389 -23.27 7.24 3.50
N GLY A 390 -23.28 7.19 4.84
CA GLY A 390 -24.09 8.07 5.67
C GLY A 390 -23.70 9.56 5.57
N SER A 391 -24.65 10.46 5.78
CA SER A 391 -24.39 11.89 5.80
C SER A 391 -23.46 12.27 6.97
N GLY A 392 -22.30 12.84 6.66
CA GLY A 392 -21.29 13.18 7.67
C GLY A 392 -20.39 12.02 8.10
N VAL A 393 -20.38 10.91 7.34
CA VAL A 393 -19.44 9.81 7.51
C VAL A 393 -18.32 9.97 6.47
N SER A 394 -17.05 9.98 6.91
CA SER A 394 -15.90 10.15 6.03
C SER A 394 -15.43 8.83 5.39
N GLY A 395 -14.59 8.91 4.37
CA GLY A 395 -13.88 7.74 3.83
C GLY A 395 -13.04 7.00 4.89
N LEU A 396 -12.48 7.73 5.88
CA LEU A 396 -11.76 7.15 7.02
C LEU A 396 -12.69 6.36 7.94
N ASP A 397 -13.88 6.87 8.24
CA ASP A 397 -14.86 6.18 9.08
C ASP A 397 -15.32 4.87 8.43
N VAL A 398 -15.55 4.88 7.12
CA VAL A 398 -15.89 3.66 6.36
C VAL A 398 -14.73 2.65 6.39
N THR A 399 -13.49 3.09 6.15
CA THR A 399 -12.31 2.24 6.27
C THR A 399 -12.20 1.64 7.67
N MET A 400 -12.33 2.44 8.73
CA MET A 400 -12.22 1.97 10.12
C MET A 400 -13.42 1.13 10.59
N ALA A 401 -14.59 1.27 9.96
CA ALA A 401 -15.70 0.35 10.15
C ALA A 401 -15.39 -1.04 9.56
N CYS A 402 -14.75 -1.11 8.39
CA CYS A 402 -14.26 -2.38 7.82
C CYS A 402 -13.00 -2.93 8.51
N PHE A 403 -12.22 -2.10 9.21
CA PHE A 403 -10.87 -2.45 9.69
C PHE A 403 -10.84 -3.33 10.96
N PRO A 404 -9.85 -4.25 11.09
CA PRO A 404 -9.08 -4.86 10.01
C PRO A 404 -9.95 -5.85 9.19
N ALA A 405 -9.44 -6.33 8.06
CA ALA A 405 -10.15 -7.31 7.24
C ALA A 405 -10.42 -8.62 8.00
N GLY A 406 -11.57 -9.25 7.76
CA GLY A 406 -11.88 -10.57 8.32
C GLY A 406 -10.89 -11.64 7.88
N THR A 407 -10.48 -11.59 6.61
CA THR A 407 -9.43 -12.41 5.99
C THR A 407 -8.06 -12.30 6.66
N LEU A 408 -7.83 -11.27 7.49
CA LEU A 408 -6.58 -11.04 8.24
C LEU A 408 -6.80 -10.96 9.77
N SER A 409 -7.98 -11.31 10.28
CA SER A 409 -8.27 -11.32 11.71
C SER A 409 -9.08 -12.55 12.11
N GLY A 410 -10.33 -12.64 11.66
CA GLY A 410 -11.21 -13.79 11.87
C GLY A 410 -12.64 -13.38 12.17
N ALA A 411 -13.43 -14.32 12.70
CA ALA A 411 -14.84 -14.15 13.01
C ALA A 411 -15.22 -14.88 14.31
N PRO A 412 -15.82 -14.22 15.32
CA PRO A 412 -16.08 -12.79 15.42
C PRO A 412 -14.81 -11.94 15.52
N LYS A 413 -14.75 -10.84 14.76
CA LYS A 413 -13.53 -10.03 14.53
C LYS A 413 -12.76 -9.68 15.82
N LEU A 414 -13.43 -9.13 16.83
CA LEU A 414 -12.77 -8.69 18.06
C LEU A 414 -12.19 -9.84 18.90
N ARG A 415 -12.89 -10.99 19.03
CA ARG A 415 -12.35 -12.15 19.77
C ARG A 415 -11.19 -12.78 19.01
N ALA A 416 -11.27 -12.87 17.68
CA ALA A 416 -10.16 -13.32 16.85
C ALA A 416 -8.92 -12.40 16.96
N MET A 417 -9.11 -11.09 17.05
CA MET A 417 -8.01 -10.14 17.31
C MET A 417 -7.39 -10.29 18.71
N GLN A 418 -8.17 -10.64 19.74
CA GLN A 418 -7.66 -10.95 21.07
C GLN A 418 -6.82 -12.23 21.05
N ILE A 419 -7.33 -13.31 20.42
CA ILE A 419 -6.60 -14.58 20.25
C ILE A 419 -5.31 -14.37 19.45
N ILE A 420 -5.30 -13.51 18.42
CA ILE A 420 -4.07 -13.11 17.73
C ILE A 420 -3.07 -12.43 18.69
N GLY A 421 -3.54 -11.63 19.64
CA GLY A 421 -2.72 -11.06 20.72
C GLY A 421 -2.27 -12.06 21.79
N GLU A 422 -2.95 -13.20 21.92
CA GLU A 422 -2.57 -14.34 22.77
C GLU A 422 -1.51 -15.23 22.09
N LEU A 423 -1.57 -15.38 20.75
CA LEU A 423 -0.75 -16.31 19.96
C LEU A 423 0.48 -15.68 19.24
N GLU A 424 0.48 -14.37 18.97
CA GLU A 424 1.59 -13.68 18.30
C GLU A 424 2.62 -13.10 19.28
N VAL A 425 3.89 -13.12 18.88
CA VAL A 425 5.04 -12.75 19.74
C VAL A 425 5.41 -11.27 19.64
N THR A 426 4.95 -10.57 18.60
CA THR A 426 5.28 -9.17 18.27
C THR A 426 4.07 -8.51 17.63
N ARG A 427 4.06 -7.18 17.55
CA ARG A 427 3.11 -6.44 16.71
C ARG A 427 3.22 -6.86 15.26
N ARG A 428 2.14 -6.59 14.52
CA ARG A 428 2.09 -6.73 13.06
C ARG A 428 2.55 -5.47 12.33
N GLY A 429 2.44 -4.31 12.98
CA GLY A 429 2.75 -3.02 12.36
C GLY A 429 1.91 -2.84 11.08
N PRO A 430 2.53 -2.63 9.90
CA PRO A 430 1.80 -2.56 8.63
C PRO A 430 1.01 -3.84 8.27
N TYR A 431 1.48 -5.05 8.60
CA TYR A 431 0.87 -6.30 8.10
C TYR A 431 -0.57 -6.49 8.58
N GLY A 432 -1.48 -6.80 7.65
CA GLY A 432 -2.91 -6.94 7.94
C GLY A 432 -3.64 -5.63 8.28
N GLY A 433 -2.91 -4.50 8.29
CA GLY A 433 -3.49 -3.16 8.21
C GLY A 433 -3.91 -2.80 6.78
N VAL A 434 -3.94 -1.51 6.45
CA VAL A 434 -4.22 -1.04 5.09
C VAL A 434 -3.19 -0.05 4.57
N VAL A 435 -3.07 0.02 3.25
CA VAL A 435 -2.21 0.94 2.49
C VAL A 435 -3.00 1.53 1.32
N GLY A 436 -2.84 2.83 1.05
CA GLY A 436 -3.63 3.52 0.04
C GLY A 436 -3.72 5.02 0.27
N TYR A 437 -4.89 5.61 -0.01
CA TYR A 437 -5.12 7.04 0.13
C TYR A 437 -6.53 7.39 0.63
N PHE A 438 -6.62 8.56 1.27
CA PHE A 438 -7.85 9.30 1.55
C PHE A 438 -7.74 10.64 0.81
N ASP A 439 -8.65 10.92 -0.12
CA ASP A 439 -8.62 12.17 -0.89
C ASP A 439 -9.34 13.31 -0.15
N PHE A 440 -9.07 14.56 -0.55
CA PHE A 440 -9.73 15.71 0.11
C PHE A 440 -11.17 15.95 -0.32
N ALA A 441 -11.71 15.20 -1.30
CA ALA A 441 -13.12 15.23 -1.64
C ALA A 441 -13.97 14.29 -0.76
N GLY A 442 -13.34 13.35 -0.04
CA GLY A 442 -13.98 12.37 0.84
C GLY A 442 -13.96 10.94 0.30
N ASN A 443 -13.32 10.69 -0.84
CA ASN A 443 -13.09 9.36 -1.37
C ASN A 443 -11.93 8.67 -0.63
N ALA A 444 -11.91 7.34 -0.68
CA ALA A 444 -10.83 6.54 -0.12
C ALA A 444 -10.62 5.27 -0.96
N ASP A 445 -9.39 4.78 -1.05
CA ASP A 445 -9.10 3.48 -1.64
C ASP A 445 -8.00 2.82 -0.82
N ALA A 446 -8.36 1.73 -0.13
CA ALA A 446 -7.57 1.11 0.92
C ALA A 446 -7.38 -0.38 0.65
N ALA A 447 -6.19 -0.76 0.16
CA ALA A 447 -5.77 -2.13 0.00
C ALA A 447 -5.41 -2.75 1.35
N ILE A 448 -5.62 -4.05 1.55
CA ILE A 448 -5.08 -4.74 2.72
C ILE A 448 -3.57 -4.88 2.55
N THR A 449 -2.80 -4.57 3.59
CA THR A 449 -1.33 -4.68 3.58
C THR A 449 -0.90 -6.14 3.74
N ILE A 450 -0.96 -6.87 2.62
CA ILE A 450 -0.50 -8.25 2.44
C ILE A 450 0.32 -8.37 1.16
N ARG A 451 1.05 -9.50 1.02
CA ARG A 451 2.00 -9.74 -0.11
C ARG A 451 2.97 -8.57 -0.25
N SER A 452 3.48 -8.11 0.90
CA SER A 452 4.27 -6.90 1.10
C SER A 452 5.54 -7.19 1.89
N ALA A 453 6.50 -6.28 1.80
CA ALA A 453 7.71 -6.25 2.63
C ALA A 453 7.87 -4.86 3.26
N VAL A 454 8.23 -4.84 4.54
CA VAL A 454 8.78 -3.65 5.21
C VAL A 454 10.29 -3.71 5.06
N LEU A 455 10.89 -2.69 4.44
CA LEU A 455 12.34 -2.63 4.19
C LEU A 455 12.96 -1.63 5.17
N LYS A 456 13.72 -2.12 6.14
CA LYS A 456 14.29 -1.32 7.23
C LYS A 456 15.64 -1.89 7.65
N ASP A 457 16.61 -1.02 7.96
CA ASP A 457 17.94 -1.37 8.48
C ASP A 457 18.73 -2.46 7.69
N GLY A 458 18.46 -2.60 6.39
CA GLY A 458 19.08 -3.62 5.52
C GLY A 458 18.35 -4.97 5.49
N VAL A 459 17.18 -5.07 6.11
CA VAL A 459 16.33 -6.27 6.17
C VAL A 459 14.98 -5.99 5.49
N ALA A 460 14.45 -7.00 4.81
CA ALA A 460 13.10 -7.05 4.29
C ALA A 460 12.27 -8.01 5.14
N HIS A 461 11.33 -7.45 5.91
CA HIS A 461 10.43 -8.20 6.76
C HIS A 461 9.17 -8.59 5.98
N VAL A 462 8.94 -9.88 5.77
CA VAL A 462 7.81 -10.42 5.00
C VAL A 462 6.91 -11.23 5.93
N GLN A 463 5.66 -10.83 6.12
CA GLN A 463 4.73 -11.50 7.03
C GLN A 463 3.57 -12.18 6.28
N ALA A 464 3.19 -13.38 6.72
CA ALA A 464 2.11 -14.16 6.13
C ALA A 464 1.37 -14.99 7.19
N GLY A 465 0.09 -15.26 6.94
CA GLY A 465 -0.83 -15.92 7.87
C GLY A 465 -1.83 -16.83 7.16
N ALA A 466 -2.44 -17.73 7.93
CA ALA A 466 -3.34 -18.79 7.47
C ALA A 466 -4.67 -18.73 8.24
N GLY A 467 -5.77 -19.11 7.60
CA GLY A 467 -7.11 -19.03 8.19
C GLY A 467 -7.44 -20.31 8.95
N ILE A 468 -7.32 -20.29 10.27
CA ILE A 468 -7.47 -21.49 11.09
C ILE A 468 -8.93 -21.75 11.43
N VAL A 469 -9.40 -22.94 11.07
CA VAL A 469 -10.71 -23.50 11.37
C VAL A 469 -10.55 -24.86 12.08
N ALA A 470 -11.63 -25.45 12.59
CA ALA A 470 -11.58 -26.71 13.37
C ALA A 470 -10.83 -27.87 12.65
N ASP A 471 -10.94 -27.89 11.32
CA ASP A 471 -10.41 -28.93 10.43
C ASP A 471 -8.99 -28.65 9.92
N SER A 472 -8.40 -27.51 10.28
CA SER A 472 -7.06 -27.09 9.81
C SER A 472 -5.97 -28.10 10.16
N VAL A 473 -5.02 -28.31 9.25
CA VAL A 473 -3.95 -29.31 9.39
C VAL A 473 -2.62 -28.57 9.58
N PRO A 474 -1.98 -28.61 10.77
CA PRO A 474 -0.85 -27.74 11.12
C PRO A 474 0.26 -27.59 10.07
N ASP A 475 0.69 -28.70 9.46
CA ASP A 475 1.74 -28.68 8.43
C ASP A 475 1.29 -28.04 7.11
N ASN A 476 0.01 -28.15 6.76
CA ASN A 476 -0.54 -27.48 5.59
C ASN A 476 -0.62 -25.96 5.81
N GLU A 477 -0.98 -25.53 7.02
CA GLU A 477 -1.09 -24.10 7.35
C GLU A 477 0.29 -23.42 7.41
N ASP A 478 1.30 -24.07 8.02
CA ASP A 478 2.70 -23.60 7.98
C ASP A 478 3.21 -23.52 6.52
N ALA A 479 3.00 -24.58 5.73
CA ALA A 479 3.32 -24.58 4.31
C ALA A 479 2.58 -23.49 3.54
N GLU A 480 1.31 -23.19 3.85
CA GLU A 480 0.57 -22.12 3.21
C GLU A 480 1.14 -20.73 3.54
N THR A 481 1.47 -20.43 4.79
CA THR A 481 2.12 -19.15 5.14
C THR A 481 3.47 -18.97 4.42
N ARG A 482 4.26 -20.04 4.35
CA ARG A 482 5.55 -20.07 3.61
C ARG A 482 5.33 -19.86 2.11
N ASN A 483 4.33 -20.51 1.51
CA ASN A 483 3.94 -20.30 0.10
C ASN A 483 3.39 -18.89 -0.16
N LYS A 484 2.67 -18.29 0.81
CA LYS A 484 2.19 -16.91 0.75
C LYS A 484 3.35 -15.90 0.75
N ALA A 485 4.38 -16.13 1.57
CA ALA A 485 5.59 -15.32 1.63
C ALA A 485 6.55 -15.53 0.43
N ALA A 486 6.64 -16.77 -0.09
CA ALA A 486 7.60 -17.17 -1.11
C ALA A 486 7.57 -16.31 -2.38
N ALA A 487 6.40 -15.80 -2.79
CA ALA A 487 6.28 -14.90 -3.94
C ALA A 487 7.08 -13.59 -3.74
N MET A 488 7.01 -13.00 -2.55
CA MET A 488 7.78 -11.80 -2.18
C MET A 488 9.26 -12.14 -2.06
N ILE A 489 9.61 -13.19 -1.30
CA ILE A 489 11.01 -13.62 -1.11
C ILE A 489 11.70 -13.90 -2.45
N SER A 490 10.99 -14.50 -3.40
CA SER A 490 11.47 -14.76 -4.77
C SER A 490 11.70 -13.45 -5.56
N ALA A 491 10.87 -12.42 -5.36
CA ALA A 491 11.09 -11.09 -5.94
C ALA A 491 12.29 -10.36 -5.30
N LEU A 492 12.48 -10.46 -3.98
CA LEU A 492 13.68 -9.95 -3.29
C LEU A 492 14.95 -10.61 -3.85
N GLY A 493 14.92 -11.92 -4.07
CA GLY A 493 16.03 -12.67 -4.69
C GLY A 493 16.34 -12.20 -6.11
N ARG A 494 15.31 -12.03 -6.97
CA ARG A 494 15.49 -11.49 -8.32
C ARG A 494 16.02 -10.05 -8.31
N ALA A 495 15.55 -9.20 -7.40
CA ALA A 495 16.01 -7.82 -7.29
C ALA A 495 17.51 -7.76 -6.94
N GLN A 496 17.99 -8.63 -6.03
CA GLN A 496 19.42 -8.76 -5.71
C GLN A 496 20.25 -9.45 -6.82
N ALA A 497 19.59 -10.19 -7.71
CA ALA A 497 20.17 -10.75 -8.93
C ALA A 497 20.14 -9.78 -10.13
N SER A 498 19.48 -8.62 -10.00
CA SER A 498 19.39 -7.60 -11.04
C SER A 498 20.68 -6.78 -11.11
N VAL A 499 21.35 -6.77 -12.27
CA VAL A 499 22.59 -6.02 -12.51
C VAL A 499 22.31 -4.95 -13.58
N PRO A 500 22.27 -3.65 -13.21
CA PRO A 500 22.09 -2.56 -14.18
C PRO A 500 23.18 -2.55 -15.26
N LEU A 501 22.76 -2.33 -16.51
CA LEU A 501 23.66 -2.24 -17.65
C LEU A 501 24.29 -0.84 -17.74
N ALA A 502 25.51 -0.70 -17.21
CA ALA A 502 26.35 0.45 -17.47
C ALA A 502 27.06 0.29 -18.83
N TRP A 503 26.73 1.16 -19.79
CA TRP A 503 27.42 1.20 -21.08
C TRP A 503 28.43 2.35 -21.10
N ASP A 504 29.72 2.03 -21.13
CA ASP A 504 30.76 3.04 -21.31
C ASP A 504 30.87 3.42 -22.81
N TRP A 505 30.69 4.71 -23.10
CA TRP A 505 30.87 5.27 -24.43
C TRP A 505 32.33 5.65 -24.73
N GLY A 506 33.26 5.36 -23.81
CA GLY A 506 34.70 5.56 -23.84
C GLY A 506 35.48 4.77 -24.90
N GLY A 507 35.00 4.79 -26.15
CA GLY A 507 35.69 4.23 -27.31
C GLY A 507 35.31 4.89 -28.64
N VAL A 508 34.06 5.36 -28.78
CA VAL A 508 33.55 5.94 -30.04
C VAL A 508 33.49 7.46 -29.96
N ARG A 509 34.65 8.12 -29.89
CA ARG A 509 34.74 9.54 -30.27
C ARG A 509 34.69 9.63 -31.79
N ALA A 510 33.62 10.21 -32.32
CA ALA A 510 33.38 10.33 -33.75
C ALA A 510 34.55 11.01 -34.49
N GLY A 511 34.96 10.44 -35.62
CA GLY A 511 35.85 11.06 -36.60
C GLY A 511 35.14 12.19 -37.36
N ALA A 512 34.75 13.24 -36.65
CA ALA A 512 33.90 14.32 -37.13
C ALA A 512 34.53 15.70 -36.85
N ARG A 513 35.72 15.93 -37.39
CA ARG A 513 36.33 17.27 -37.56
C ARG A 513 37.06 17.38 -38.90
N GLY A 514 36.30 17.37 -39.98
CA GLY A 514 36.72 18.06 -41.21
C GLY A 514 36.52 19.57 -41.05
N ALA A 515 37.29 20.36 -41.80
CA ALA A 515 37.11 21.80 -42.02
C ALA A 515 36.98 22.71 -40.76
N ALA A 516 38.13 23.10 -40.21
CA ALA A 516 38.27 24.39 -39.50
C ALA A 516 39.65 25.00 -39.83
N THR A 517 39.61 26.10 -40.56
CA THR A 517 40.69 26.95 -41.10
C THR A 517 41.99 27.07 -40.28
N SER A 518 43.13 27.04 -40.99
CA SER A 518 44.46 27.38 -40.47
C SER A 518 44.68 28.88 -40.29
N THR A 519 45.29 29.30 -39.18
CA THR A 519 45.97 30.61 -39.03
C THR A 519 47.18 30.50 -38.08
N ARG A 520 48.13 31.45 -38.16
CA ARG A 520 49.49 31.34 -37.60
C ARG A 520 49.73 32.25 -36.38
N SER A 521 50.46 31.76 -35.38
CA SER A 521 51.46 32.46 -34.52
C SER A 521 51.78 31.58 -33.29
N SER A 522 52.97 31.41 -32.67
CA SER A 522 54.41 31.76 -32.87
C SER A 522 54.97 32.30 -31.55
N HIS A 523 56.18 31.86 -31.15
CA HIS A 523 56.87 32.15 -29.87
C HIS A 523 56.17 31.55 -28.62
N GLU A 524 56.78 31.05 -27.54
CA GLU A 524 58.15 30.76 -27.05
C GLU A 524 58.18 31.18 -25.57
N HIS A 525 58.62 30.31 -24.64
CA HIS A 525 59.92 30.50 -23.97
C HIS A 525 60.31 29.31 -23.08
N ARG A 526 61.54 29.36 -22.53
CA ARG A 526 62.19 28.36 -21.64
C ARG A 526 61.81 28.66 -20.17
N ASN A 527 61.95 27.82 -19.14
CA ASN A 527 63.11 26.98 -18.79
C ASN A 527 62.86 26.10 -17.54
N ARG A 528 63.82 25.23 -17.19
CA ARG A 528 64.01 24.51 -15.89
C ARG A 528 64.95 25.35 -14.94
N PRO A 529 65.35 24.95 -13.70
CA PRO A 529 65.32 23.61 -13.06
C PRO A 529 65.02 23.53 -11.54
N GLY A 530 65.05 22.29 -11.00
CA GLY A 530 65.16 21.96 -9.56
C GLY A 530 65.28 20.44 -9.36
N ARG A 531 66.19 19.94 -8.51
CA ARG A 531 66.46 18.48 -8.36
C ARG A 531 67.13 18.15 -7.01
N ASN A 532 67.03 16.88 -6.59
CA ASN A 532 67.75 16.23 -5.46
C ASN A 532 67.25 16.57 -4.03
N HIS A 533 67.41 15.72 -2.99
CA HIS A 533 68.34 14.59 -2.77
C HIS A 533 67.79 13.47 -1.82
N ARG A 534 68.17 12.18 -2.06
CA ARG A 534 68.71 11.12 -1.13
C ARG A 534 68.02 10.80 0.25
N ARG A 535 68.08 9.59 0.87
CA ARG A 535 68.53 8.19 0.56
C ARG A 535 68.22 7.21 1.74
N ARG A 536 67.85 5.93 1.46
CA ARG A 536 68.16 4.66 2.22
C ARG A 536 67.69 4.54 3.70
N ALA A 537 67.64 3.38 4.41
CA ALA A 537 67.48 1.91 4.17
C ALA A 537 67.08 1.25 5.56
N ARG A 538 67.18 -0.06 5.95
CA ARG A 538 67.78 -1.32 5.44
C ARG A 538 67.33 -2.60 6.23
N ARG A 539 66.66 -3.59 5.59
CA ARG A 539 66.55 -5.05 6.00
C ARG A 539 65.75 -5.36 7.31
N HIS A 540 65.30 -6.59 7.63
CA HIS A 540 65.43 -8.00 7.12
C HIS A 540 64.15 -8.81 7.56
N GLY A 541 63.84 -10.07 7.20
CA GLY A 541 64.40 -11.01 6.21
C GLY A 541 64.48 -12.49 6.67
N GLY A 542 63.46 -13.35 6.42
CA GLY A 542 63.51 -14.82 6.69
C GLY A 542 62.25 -15.61 6.24
N ALA A 543 62.36 -16.92 5.95
CA ALA A 543 61.28 -17.81 5.48
C ALA A 543 61.61 -19.32 5.67
N HIS A 544 60.60 -20.20 5.77
CA HIS A 544 60.65 -21.67 5.53
C HIS A 544 59.21 -22.25 5.47
N GLY A 545 59.02 -23.53 5.11
CA GLY A 545 57.70 -24.18 5.10
C GLY A 545 57.69 -25.64 4.63
N ALA A 546 56.48 -26.12 4.31
CA ALA A 546 56.09 -27.45 3.79
C ALA A 546 56.11 -28.64 4.78
N HIS A 547 54.98 -29.38 4.81
CA HIS A 547 54.95 -30.85 4.74
C HIS A 547 53.56 -31.35 4.28
N ARG A 548 53.52 -32.52 3.63
CA ARG A 548 52.31 -33.30 3.26
C ARG A 548 52.33 -34.64 4.01
N PRO A 549 51.18 -35.35 4.07
CA PRO A 549 51.14 -36.67 3.43
C PRO A 549 49.84 -37.03 2.68
N GLN A 550 49.90 -38.15 1.96
CA GLN A 550 48.84 -39.01 1.37
C GLN A 550 49.07 -40.45 1.94
N PRO A 551 48.40 -41.58 1.58
CA PRO A 551 47.52 -41.87 0.42
C PRO A 551 46.32 -42.86 0.67
N ALA A 552 45.76 -43.39 -0.45
CA ALA A 552 44.92 -44.60 -0.61
C ALA A 552 43.45 -44.61 -0.10
N GLY A 553 42.51 -45.35 -0.72
CA GLY A 553 42.57 -46.08 -2.01
C GLY A 553 41.34 -46.99 -2.30
N GLY A 554 41.01 -47.21 -3.59
CA GLY A 554 39.96 -48.15 -4.08
C GLY A 554 38.51 -47.62 -4.04
N GLY A 555 37.56 -48.09 -4.88
CA GLY A 555 37.68 -48.96 -6.06
C GLY A 555 36.33 -49.34 -6.74
N HIS A 556 36.36 -49.49 -8.08
CA HIS A 556 35.39 -50.18 -8.97
C HIS A 556 33.97 -49.62 -9.29
N ARG A 557 33.76 -49.41 -10.62
CA ARG A 557 32.63 -49.84 -11.51
C ARG A 557 31.17 -49.36 -11.23
N ALA A 558 30.28 -49.22 -12.22
CA ALA A 558 30.39 -48.99 -13.68
C ALA A 558 28.98 -48.69 -14.28
N ALA A 559 28.93 -47.96 -15.40
CA ALA A 559 27.75 -47.71 -16.26
C ALA A 559 26.58 -46.91 -15.60
N ARG A 560 25.75 -46.14 -16.32
CA ARG A 560 25.50 -46.04 -17.77
C ARG A 560 25.48 -44.57 -18.22
N ALA A 561 25.95 -44.31 -19.44
CA ALA A 561 25.61 -43.08 -20.17
C ALA A 561 24.53 -43.40 -21.21
N HIS A 562 23.43 -42.65 -21.21
CA HIS A 562 22.59 -42.41 -22.39
C HIS A 562 21.62 -41.23 -22.13
N ASP A 563 21.12 -40.67 -23.24
CA ASP A 563 20.06 -39.66 -23.37
C ASP A 563 20.21 -38.30 -22.64
N ARG A 564 20.98 -37.40 -23.29
CA ARG A 564 20.81 -35.94 -23.17
C ARG A 564 20.95 -35.27 -24.53
N SER A 565 20.07 -35.58 -25.48
CA SER A 565 20.03 -34.88 -26.79
C SER A 565 18.62 -34.53 -27.32
N ALA A 566 17.55 -35.11 -26.78
CA ALA A 566 16.18 -34.85 -27.28
C ALA A 566 15.66 -33.42 -27.02
N ALA A 567 15.93 -32.85 -25.84
CA ALA A 567 15.23 -31.65 -25.35
C ALA A 567 15.50 -30.35 -26.13
N ALA A 568 16.73 -30.15 -26.65
CA ALA A 568 17.12 -28.91 -27.32
C ALA A 568 16.46 -28.71 -28.71
N SER A 569 15.89 -29.76 -29.28
CA SER A 569 15.43 -29.79 -30.68
C SER A 569 13.99 -29.29 -30.87
N ALA A 570 13.14 -29.37 -29.84
CA ALA A 570 11.71 -29.05 -29.94
C ALA A 570 11.44 -27.53 -30.02
N GLN A 571 12.09 -26.75 -29.14
CA GLN A 571 11.75 -25.33 -28.93
C GLN A 571 12.09 -24.42 -30.13
N ARG A 572 12.99 -24.84 -31.03
CA ARG A 572 13.29 -24.09 -32.27
C ARG A 572 12.25 -24.28 -33.39
N ARG A 573 11.43 -25.34 -33.37
CA ARG A 573 10.44 -25.61 -34.44
C ARG A 573 9.12 -24.85 -34.28
N ILE A 574 8.75 -24.45 -33.06
CA ILE A 574 7.49 -23.74 -32.78
C ILE A 574 7.54 -22.28 -33.26
N ARG A 575 8.64 -21.56 -33.01
CA ARG A 575 8.80 -20.14 -33.40
C ARG A 575 8.83 -19.87 -34.91
N ALA A 576 8.90 -20.91 -35.75
CA ALA A 576 8.94 -20.77 -37.20
C ALA A 576 7.55 -20.76 -37.89
N ARG A 577 6.48 -21.21 -37.22
CA ARG A 577 5.14 -21.35 -37.86
C ARG A 577 4.20 -20.15 -37.70
N HIS A 578 4.39 -19.29 -36.69
CA HIS A 578 3.55 -18.08 -36.49
C HIS A 578 3.86 -16.88 -37.42
N ARG A 579 4.50 -17.10 -38.59
CA ARG A 579 4.77 -16.04 -39.58
C ARG A 579 4.13 -16.25 -40.96
N ARG A 580 3.20 -17.20 -41.10
CA ARG A 580 2.30 -17.33 -42.27
C ARG A 580 0.90 -17.73 -41.81
N GLY A 581 -0.04 -16.79 -41.85
CA GLY A 581 -1.38 -16.96 -41.26
C GLY A 581 -2.37 -15.85 -41.60
N GLN A 582 -2.59 -15.62 -42.90
CA GLN A 582 -3.70 -14.87 -43.51
C GLN A 582 -3.96 -13.42 -43.09
N ALA A 583 -4.00 -12.52 -44.08
CA ALA A 583 -4.65 -11.22 -43.96
C ALA A 583 -6.12 -11.35 -44.39
N LEU A 584 -7.02 -10.62 -43.74
CA LEU A 584 -8.40 -10.39 -44.17
C LEU A 584 -8.70 -8.89 -44.11
N GLN A 585 -9.43 -8.38 -45.10
CA GLN A 585 -9.77 -6.95 -45.21
C GLN A 585 -11.02 -6.60 -44.40
N PRO A 586 -11.10 -5.41 -43.79
CA PRO A 586 -12.34 -4.91 -43.23
C PRO A 586 -13.28 -4.41 -44.35
N VAL A 587 -14.49 -4.96 -44.42
CA VAL A 587 -15.54 -4.49 -45.34
C VAL A 587 -16.14 -3.18 -44.82
N GLN A 588 -16.35 -2.21 -45.71
CA GLN A 588 -16.92 -0.90 -45.36
C GLN A 588 -18.44 -0.97 -45.15
N GLY A 589 -18.91 -0.56 -43.97
CA GLY A 589 -20.32 -0.22 -43.73
C GLY A 589 -20.51 1.30 -43.64
N ARG A 590 -21.46 1.86 -44.40
CA ARG A 590 -21.80 3.29 -44.34
C ARG A 590 -22.79 3.60 -43.20
N PRO A 591 -22.74 4.80 -42.59
CA PRO A 591 -23.64 5.17 -41.48
C PRO A 591 -25.06 5.50 -41.96
N GLY A 592 -26.06 5.00 -41.21
CA GLY A 592 -27.44 5.47 -41.27
C GLY A 592 -27.65 6.74 -40.44
N ARG A 593 -28.68 7.53 -40.74
CA ARG A 593 -28.93 8.85 -40.13
C ARG A 593 -29.79 8.79 -38.87
N ASP A 594 -29.51 9.71 -37.94
CA ASP A 594 -30.41 10.16 -36.87
C ASP A 594 -31.68 10.81 -37.46
N PRO A 595 -32.85 10.68 -36.80
CA PRO A 595 -33.53 11.91 -36.41
C PRO A 595 -34.21 11.88 -35.02
N ARG A 596 -33.88 12.89 -34.21
CA ARG A 596 -34.75 13.47 -33.16
C ARG A 596 -35.75 14.48 -33.79
N PRO A 597 -36.74 15.04 -33.04
CA PRO A 597 -37.17 14.77 -31.66
C PRO A 597 -38.68 14.45 -31.51
N GLY A 598 -39.11 14.00 -30.32
CA GLY A 598 -40.52 13.91 -29.96
C GLY A 598 -40.76 13.98 -28.45
N ARG A 599 -41.60 14.93 -27.99
CA ARG A 599 -42.09 15.00 -26.60
C ARG A 599 -43.45 14.32 -26.49
N SER A 600 -43.60 13.36 -25.58
CA SER A 600 -44.84 13.18 -24.81
C SER A 600 -44.55 12.34 -23.56
N GLY A 601 -45.36 12.52 -22.51
CA GLY A 601 -45.29 11.71 -21.29
C GLY A 601 -46.66 11.12 -20.98
N ALA A 602 -46.70 9.83 -20.69
CA ALA A 602 -47.90 9.15 -20.21
C ALA A 602 -47.55 8.14 -19.12
N ARG A 603 -48.46 7.96 -18.16
CA ARG A 603 -48.32 7.02 -17.05
C ARG A 603 -48.82 5.64 -17.49
N LEU A 604 -48.09 4.58 -17.16
CA LEU A 604 -48.65 3.22 -17.13
C LEU A 604 -48.26 2.52 -15.82
N ARG A 605 -49.27 2.01 -15.10
CA ARG A 605 -49.10 1.21 -13.88
C ARG A 605 -49.28 -0.26 -14.25
N ALA A 606 -48.24 -1.08 -14.10
CA ALA A 606 -48.40 -2.52 -14.10
C ALA A 606 -48.92 -2.98 -12.72
N ARG A 607 -49.93 -3.86 -12.70
CA ARG A 607 -50.38 -4.55 -11.48
C ARG A 607 -49.55 -5.82 -11.29
N TRP A 608 -49.24 -6.17 -10.05
CA TRP A 608 -48.95 -7.54 -9.64
C TRP A 608 -49.90 -7.95 -8.51
N SER A 609 -50.38 -9.19 -8.56
CA SER A 609 -51.47 -9.71 -7.74
C SER A 609 -50.97 -10.26 -6.39
N ARG A 610 -51.71 -9.99 -5.31
CA ARG A 610 -51.52 -10.66 -4.02
C ARG A 610 -52.40 -11.89 -3.96
N GLY A 611 -51.80 -13.09 -3.89
CA GLY A 611 -52.49 -14.30 -3.44
C GLY A 611 -52.86 -14.18 -1.96
N ARG A 612 -53.93 -14.86 -1.52
CA ARG A 612 -54.36 -14.93 -0.12
C ARG A 612 -54.28 -16.36 0.40
N LEU A 613 -53.45 -16.57 1.41
CA LEU A 613 -53.58 -17.57 2.47
C LEU A 613 -53.04 -16.87 3.74
N GLY A 614 -53.56 -17.08 4.95
CA GLY A 614 -54.74 -17.80 5.41
C GLY A 614 -54.67 -17.74 6.94
N ALA A 615 -55.72 -17.28 7.63
CA ALA A 615 -55.64 -16.96 9.05
C ALA A 615 -56.77 -17.64 9.84
N ASP A 616 -56.41 -18.36 10.90
CA ASP A 616 -57.35 -18.72 11.97
C ASP A 616 -56.64 -19.14 13.28
N ARG A 617 -57.37 -19.05 14.41
CA ARG A 617 -57.04 -19.50 15.79
C ARG A 617 -55.79 -18.85 16.43
N ALA A 618 -55.90 -17.91 17.37
CA ALA A 618 -56.46 -17.98 18.74
C ALA A 618 -55.61 -18.81 19.75
N ALA A 619 -55.43 -18.47 21.03
CA ALA A 619 -55.39 -17.23 21.82
C ALA A 619 -55.61 -17.58 23.32
N SER A 620 -54.55 -17.76 24.10
CA SER A 620 -54.51 -17.66 25.58
C SER A 620 -53.03 -17.52 26.02
N LEU A 621 -52.64 -16.95 27.16
CA LEU A 621 -53.36 -16.50 28.36
C LEU A 621 -53.15 -15.00 28.67
N ARG A 622 -53.82 -14.47 29.70
CA ARG A 622 -53.71 -13.10 30.24
C ARG A 622 -53.48 -13.14 31.76
N ARG A 623 -53.19 -11.95 32.34
CA ARG A 623 -53.15 -11.57 33.78
C ARG A 623 -51.77 -11.80 34.42
N GLN A 624 -51.25 -10.95 35.32
CA GLN A 624 -51.73 -9.71 36.01
C GLN A 624 -50.49 -8.80 36.28
N SER A 625 -50.54 -7.52 36.71
CA SER A 625 -51.62 -6.61 37.12
C SER A 625 -51.24 -5.11 36.98
N ARG A 626 -52.23 -4.29 36.58
CA ARG A 626 -52.53 -2.86 36.90
C ARG A 626 -51.43 -1.90 37.44
N GLY A 627 -51.33 -0.70 36.82
CA GLY A 627 -50.69 0.52 37.38
C GLY A 627 -51.60 1.31 38.34
N PRO A 628 -51.68 2.68 38.39
CA PRO A 628 -51.42 3.62 37.27
C PRO A 628 -50.89 5.08 37.56
N ARG A 629 -50.44 5.78 36.50
CA ARG A 629 -50.58 7.25 36.18
C ARG A 629 -50.27 8.37 37.22
N ARG A 630 -49.31 9.27 36.88
CA ARG A 630 -49.45 10.73 36.52
C ARG A 630 -48.03 11.35 36.37
N ARG A 631 -47.62 12.13 35.36
CA ARG A 631 -48.06 13.44 34.77
C ARG A 631 -47.79 14.71 35.62
N ALA A 632 -46.57 15.26 35.55
CA ALA A 632 -46.20 16.70 35.57
C ALA A 632 -44.69 16.83 35.25
N ARG A 633 -44.16 17.62 34.30
CA ARG A 633 -44.14 19.09 34.01
C ARG A 633 -43.13 19.91 34.83
N ARG A 634 -42.03 20.34 34.15
CA ARG A 634 -41.14 21.51 34.43
C ARG A 634 -40.37 21.48 35.78
N GLY A 635 -39.17 22.04 35.92
CA GLY A 635 -38.28 22.72 34.97
C GLY A 635 -37.52 23.87 35.65
N LEU A 636 -36.31 24.21 35.19
CA LEU A 636 -35.33 25.14 35.84
C LEU A 636 -34.72 24.56 37.14
N GLY A 637 -33.52 24.96 37.59
CA GLY A 637 -32.55 25.91 37.03
C GLY A 637 -31.13 25.67 37.58
N ALA A 638 -30.15 26.48 37.17
CA ALA A 638 -28.73 26.30 37.49
C ALA A 638 -28.20 27.28 38.57
N ARG A 639 -26.89 27.14 38.90
CA ARG A 639 -26.05 27.85 39.90
C ARG A 639 -26.06 27.19 41.30
N ALA A 640 -24.96 26.87 42.01
CA ALA A 640 -23.52 27.20 42.00
C ALA A 640 -23.03 28.28 43.01
N ALA A 641 -22.44 27.81 44.12
CA ALA A 641 -21.43 28.42 45.02
C ALA A 641 -20.86 27.25 45.88
N GLN A 642 -19.57 27.00 46.12
CA GLN A 642 -18.38 27.79 46.52
C GLN A 642 -18.21 28.03 48.05
N GLY A 643 -17.19 27.37 48.62
CA GLY A 643 -16.53 27.68 49.90
C GLY A 643 -16.98 26.89 51.14
N LEU A 644 -16.21 26.78 52.24
CA LEU A 644 -14.81 27.18 52.50
C LEU A 644 -14.30 26.60 53.86
N ARG A 645 -13.09 26.01 53.92
CA ARG A 645 -12.24 25.78 55.16
C ARG A 645 -12.76 24.75 56.21
N ARG A 646 -11.97 24.17 57.16
CA ARG A 646 -10.52 23.89 57.34
C ARG A 646 -10.27 22.92 58.55
N ARG A 647 -9.51 21.82 58.35
CA ARG A 647 -8.58 21.15 59.33
C ARG A 647 -9.17 20.54 60.64
N PRO A 648 -8.42 19.73 61.46
CA PRO A 648 -6.96 19.49 61.52
C PRO A 648 -6.45 18.02 61.37
N LEU A 649 -5.16 17.86 61.68
CA LEU A 649 -4.22 16.70 61.60
C LEU A 649 -4.13 15.95 62.97
N PRO A 650 -3.31 14.87 63.22
CA PRO A 650 -2.09 14.34 62.53
C PRO A 650 -2.17 12.81 62.22
N GLY A 651 -1.14 12.05 61.82
CA GLY A 651 0.32 12.17 61.54
C GLY A 651 0.88 10.76 61.24
N ALA A 652 2.15 10.47 60.92
CA ALA A 652 3.35 11.26 60.64
C ALA A 652 4.34 10.38 59.82
N GLY A 653 5.34 10.96 59.13
CA GLY A 653 6.41 10.20 58.46
C GLY A 653 7.03 10.88 57.24
N GLY A 654 8.36 10.94 57.19
CA GLY A 654 9.19 11.46 56.09
C GLY A 654 10.68 11.23 56.39
N PRO A 655 11.66 11.88 55.73
CA PRO A 655 11.54 12.84 54.62
C PRO A 655 12.47 12.55 53.40
N CYS A 656 12.29 13.30 52.30
CA CYS A 656 13.25 13.31 51.19
C CYS A 656 14.54 14.10 51.51
N ARG A 657 15.61 13.89 50.73
CA ARG A 657 16.71 14.86 50.56
C ARG A 657 17.10 15.04 49.08
N ARG A 658 17.04 16.28 48.58
CA ARG A 658 17.81 16.77 47.42
C ARG A 658 19.10 17.41 47.92
N ARG A 659 20.24 17.27 47.21
CA ARG A 659 21.43 18.15 47.39
C ARG A 659 22.22 18.40 46.09
N ARG A 660 22.58 19.67 45.92
CA ARG A 660 23.75 20.31 45.25
C ARG A 660 24.17 21.46 46.22
N PRO A 661 25.29 22.22 46.08
CA PRO A 661 26.24 22.33 44.94
C PRO A 661 27.77 22.41 45.27
N GLY A 662 28.62 22.27 44.23
CA GLY A 662 29.98 22.86 44.06
C GLY A 662 31.14 22.44 44.99
N PRO A 663 32.39 22.96 44.81
CA PRO A 663 32.93 23.72 43.66
C PRO A 663 34.39 23.38 43.19
N ALA A 664 34.73 23.81 41.96
CA ALA A 664 36.02 24.32 41.40
C ALA A 664 37.43 23.70 41.67
N HIS A 665 38.10 23.24 40.58
CA HIS A 665 39.48 23.59 40.10
C HIS A 665 40.01 22.52 39.08
N ARG A 666 41.06 22.69 38.25
CA ARG A 666 41.59 23.79 37.38
C ARG A 666 42.77 23.20 36.54
N ARG A 667 43.04 23.70 35.31
CA ARG A 667 44.12 23.30 34.35
C ARG A 667 43.89 21.95 33.62
N GLY A 668 44.37 21.74 32.38
CA GLY A 668 44.82 22.73 31.38
C GLY A 668 45.80 22.23 30.29
N ALA A 669 45.62 22.77 29.07
CA ALA A 669 46.56 22.88 27.94
C ALA A 669 46.78 21.70 26.94
N ARG A 670 46.72 22.08 25.65
CA ARG A 670 47.09 21.40 24.40
C ARG A 670 46.21 20.24 23.95
#